data_AF-A0AAU5W5F0-F1
#
_entry.id   AF-A0AAU5W5F0-F1
#
_cell.length_a   1.000
_cell.length_b   1.000
_cell.length_c   1.000
_cell.angle_alpha   90.00
_cell.angle_beta   90.00
_cell.angle_gamma   90.00
#
_symmetry.space_group_name_H-M   'P 1'
#
loop_
_entity.id
_entity.type
_entity.pdbx_description
1 polymer ?
#
loop_
_entity_poly.entity_id
_entity_poly.type
_entity_poly.pdbx_seq_one_letter_code
_entity_poly.pdbx_strand_id
1 'polypeptide(L)'
;MDTPGASPVTVKDAPLDALPQVLVDPPWEQAARLPSPAKPKEPEPVLVPGLEPPAGLTIAWKPGEREEWAAITSYGHFDGDWAAIIEEYREPGAGYPPTKAGLLVQGPEELVRPLVAAWRPEYTSSYFWHSLRPIVARFELEAHAPLIHCVDLDPAGCIKALLPFLDAEVAVRMADWHFRLKSTHEIALTWLERHGLAAVPFLVPDALGKRRPARRKALAALWVVAGRHGRDAVADAARVHGDEAAEAVAEALRRERPVLDVAKKPAEGPPKAPKVPWADRARLPRLVLRDGGRVVPVKQARNVVSFMALSGTDPHEALEEVRELCTPASLAAFSRGVFEAWRRAGQPSRFGWVLTQLAWFGDDETVRLLTPIIRAWPGEARHAKAEQGLDVLAAIGTDVALIHLNGIARKVRYTGLRFYARSMIREAAEARGLTPEQLADRLVPDFELDAEGGMTLDYGPRSFRVGFDEQLKPYVVDDTGKLRKALPKPGVKDDPELAPAAYQRFSTLKKDVRANAADQIARLEAAMVTGRRWTPDDFRAFFLDHPLMWHIARRLIWTADDRPFRIAEDRTFAGVDDDAFALPDTAEIGIAHPLHLGDAVKAWSDVLADYEILQPFLQLGRQIHTLTEGERAGDRLGRFEGVTVPTGRVLGLTRHGWERGTPQDGGVEGWISVPAGGERWVVIDLDPGIAVGAVEVFPEQNLRSVLISPNATSYRSPREGTPTFGELEPVAASELIAQLTDLTRN
;
A
#
# COMPACT_ATOMS: atom_id res chain seq x y z
N MET A 1 -7.12 -20.74 59.47
CA MET A 1 -8.19 -20.98 58.48
C MET A 1 -7.54 -20.84 57.13
N ASP A 2 -7.16 -21.98 56.56
CA ASP A 2 -6.56 -22.08 55.24
C ASP A 2 -7.57 -21.67 54.17
N THR A 3 -7.24 -20.66 53.38
CA THR A 3 -7.90 -20.35 52.12
C THR A 3 -7.52 -21.43 51.09
N PRO A 4 -8.50 -22.05 50.39
CA PRO A 4 -8.17 -22.99 49.33
C PRO A 4 -7.53 -22.21 48.17
N GLY A 5 -6.25 -22.48 47.92
CA GLY A 5 -5.57 -22.01 46.73
C GLY A 5 -6.28 -22.52 45.48
N ALA A 6 -6.64 -21.61 44.57
CA ALA A 6 -7.03 -21.95 43.22
C ALA A 6 -5.92 -22.83 42.62
N SER A 7 -6.23 -24.11 42.43
CA SER A 7 -5.32 -25.04 41.76
C SER A 7 -5.03 -24.53 40.35
N PRO A 8 -3.77 -24.51 39.89
CA PRO A 8 -3.47 -24.18 38.50
C PRO A 8 -4.17 -25.21 37.63
N VAL A 9 -5.14 -24.77 36.81
CA VAL A 9 -5.79 -25.62 35.81
C VAL A 9 -4.67 -26.18 34.94
N THR A 10 -4.38 -27.46 35.14
CA THR A 10 -3.30 -28.15 34.43
C THR A 10 -3.85 -28.42 33.03
N VAL A 11 -3.50 -27.54 32.09
CA VAL A 11 -3.94 -27.64 30.70
C VAL A 11 -3.42 -28.95 30.13
N LYS A 12 -4.33 -29.89 29.82
CA LYS A 12 -3.99 -31.27 29.45
C LYS A 12 -3.70 -31.38 27.96
N ASP A 13 -2.61 -32.05 27.61
CA ASP A 13 -2.27 -32.37 26.22
C ASP A 13 -3.34 -33.28 25.58
N ALA A 14 -3.69 -32.99 24.33
CA ALA A 14 -4.60 -33.82 23.56
C ALA A 14 -3.93 -35.17 23.22
N PRO A 15 -4.68 -36.28 23.25
CA PRO A 15 -4.18 -37.57 22.77
C PRO A 15 -3.94 -37.50 21.25
N LEU A 16 -3.01 -38.31 20.73
CA LEU A 16 -2.58 -38.20 19.32
C LEU A 16 -3.68 -38.58 18.32
N ASP A 17 -4.63 -39.42 18.72
CA ASP A 17 -5.81 -39.80 17.94
C ASP A 17 -6.84 -38.67 17.78
N ALA A 18 -6.76 -37.63 18.63
CA ALA A 18 -7.54 -36.41 18.52
C ALA A 18 -6.90 -35.35 17.61
N LEU A 19 -5.75 -35.65 16.98
CA LEU A 19 -5.03 -34.73 16.09
C LEU A 19 -5.04 -35.24 14.65
N PRO A 20 -5.04 -34.35 13.65
CA PRO A 20 -4.83 -34.69 12.25
C PRO A 20 -3.59 -35.57 12.04
N GLN A 21 -3.75 -36.63 11.24
CA GLN A 21 -2.65 -37.58 10.99
C GLN A 21 -1.42 -36.91 10.39
N VAL A 22 -1.63 -35.86 9.59
CA VAL A 22 -0.57 -35.03 8.99
C VAL A 22 0.30 -34.30 10.03
N LEU A 23 -0.22 -34.03 11.23
CA LEU A 23 0.55 -33.47 12.35
C LEU A 23 1.23 -34.56 13.19
N VAL A 24 0.65 -35.75 13.26
CA VAL A 24 1.18 -36.89 14.03
C VAL A 24 2.34 -37.57 13.31
N ASP A 25 2.20 -37.81 12.01
CA ASP A 25 3.20 -38.45 11.15
C ASP A 25 3.37 -37.66 9.84
N PRO A 26 4.08 -36.51 9.87
CA PRO A 26 4.20 -35.63 8.71
C PRO A 26 5.06 -36.25 7.58
N PRO A 27 4.92 -35.76 6.33
CA PRO A 27 5.61 -36.33 5.17
C PRO A 27 7.13 -36.45 5.33
N TRP A 28 7.77 -35.52 6.05
CA TRP A 28 9.23 -35.54 6.30
C TRP A 28 9.69 -36.50 7.40
N GLU A 29 8.80 -37.01 8.25
CA GLU A 29 9.12 -38.08 9.20
C GLU A 29 8.92 -39.44 8.55
N GLN A 30 7.87 -39.60 7.71
CA GLN A 30 7.69 -40.75 6.84
C GLN A 30 8.88 -40.90 5.87
N ALA A 31 9.31 -39.77 5.31
CA ALA A 31 10.46 -39.61 4.43
C ALA A 31 11.74 -40.27 4.92
N ALA A 32 12.09 -39.97 6.17
CA ALA A 32 13.34 -40.36 6.79
C ALA A 32 13.44 -41.88 7.01
N ARG A 33 12.32 -42.61 6.85
CA ARG A 33 12.23 -44.06 7.00
C ARG A 33 12.47 -44.82 5.68
N LEU A 34 12.53 -44.13 4.53
CA LEU A 34 12.69 -44.75 3.20
C LEU A 34 14.15 -44.67 2.67
N PRO A 35 14.66 -45.71 1.97
CA PRO A 35 15.99 -45.70 1.35
C PRO A 35 16.05 -44.76 0.13
N SER A 36 17.20 -44.10 -0.07
CA SER A 36 17.41 -43.16 -1.20
C SER A 36 17.55 -43.88 -2.54
N PRO A 37 16.84 -43.46 -3.61
CA PRO A 37 16.96 -44.09 -4.93
C PRO A 37 18.32 -43.80 -5.59
N ALA A 38 18.83 -44.78 -6.34
CA ALA A 38 20.05 -44.66 -7.12
C ALA A 38 19.86 -43.71 -8.33
N LYS A 39 20.83 -42.83 -8.59
CA LYS A 39 20.80 -41.93 -9.75
C LYS A 39 20.97 -42.71 -11.06
N PRO A 40 20.07 -42.57 -12.05
CA PRO A 40 20.25 -43.19 -13.37
C PRO A 40 21.43 -42.58 -14.14
N LYS A 41 22.03 -43.39 -15.03
CA LYS A 41 23.19 -43.05 -15.87
C LYS A 41 22.69 -42.38 -17.16
N GLU A 42 23.07 -41.12 -17.41
CA GLU A 42 22.64 -40.36 -18.61
C GLU A 42 23.32 -40.89 -19.91
N PRO A 43 22.64 -40.86 -21.06
CA PRO A 43 23.19 -41.27 -22.36
C PRO A 43 24.26 -40.30 -22.90
N GLU A 44 25.11 -40.77 -23.82
CA GLU A 44 26.17 -39.96 -24.46
C GLU A 44 25.59 -38.79 -25.28
N PRO A 45 26.18 -37.57 -25.24
CA PRO A 45 25.63 -36.39 -25.90
C PRO A 45 25.86 -36.35 -27.42
N VAL A 46 24.93 -35.75 -28.17
CA VAL A 46 25.14 -35.34 -29.58
C VAL A 46 25.96 -34.05 -29.60
N LEU A 47 27.05 -34.00 -30.36
CA LEU A 47 27.98 -32.87 -30.38
C LEU A 47 28.40 -32.53 -31.81
N VAL A 48 28.37 -31.24 -32.14
CA VAL A 48 28.99 -30.65 -33.34
C VAL A 48 29.76 -29.41 -32.85
N PRO A 49 31.01 -29.58 -32.39
CA PRO A 49 31.75 -28.50 -31.76
C PRO A 49 32.28 -27.49 -32.78
N GLY A 50 32.39 -26.22 -32.37
CA GLY A 50 32.98 -25.16 -33.21
C GLY A 50 31.99 -24.38 -34.06
N LEU A 51 30.68 -24.56 -33.83
CA LEU A 51 29.65 -23.69 -34.40
C LEU A 51 29.67 -22.33 -33.71
N GLU A 52 29.49 -21.27 -34.50
CA GLU A 52 29.42 -19.88 -34.02
C GLU A 52 28.02 -19.33 -34.31
N PRO A 53 27.38 -18.59 -33.39
CA PRO A 53 26.06 -18.00 -33.64
C PRO A 53 26.13 -16.99 -34.80
N PRO A 54 25.03 -16.77 -35.54
CA PRO A 54 25.00 -15.74 -36.57
C PRO A 54 25.29 -14.36 -35.97
N ALA A 55 25.96 -13.50 -36.74
CA ALA A 55 26.16 -12.11 -36.35
C ALA A 55 24.85 -11.33 -36.54
N GLY A 56 24.52 -10.45 -35.60
CA GLY A 56 23.40 -9.52 -35.72
C GLY A 56 22.63 -9.36 -34.42
N LEU A 57 22.14 -8.14 -34.23
CA LEU A 57 21.21 -7.76 -33.18
C LEU A 57 19.95 -7.24 -33.87
N THR A 58 18.82 -7.87 -33.59
CA THR A 58 17.52 -7.48 -34.17
C THR A 58 16.51 -7.20 -33.09
N ILE A 59 15.47 -6.44 -33.44
CA ILE A 59 14.34 -6.14 -32.56
C ILE A 59 13.05 -6.58 -33.25
N ALA A 60 12.19 -7.29 -32.52
CA ALA A 60 10.90 -7.78 -32.99
C ALA A 60 9.78 -7.26 -32.10
N TRP A 61 9.05 -6.28 -32.61
CA TRP A 61 7.87 -5.70 -31.99
C TRP A 61 6.60 -6.48 -32.35
N LYS A 62 5.70 -6.67 -31.39
CA LYS A 62 4.32 -7.06 -31.69
C LYS A 62 3.55 -5.85 -32.25
N PRO A 63 2.45 -6.06 -33.00
CA PRO A 63 1.61 -4.96 -33.46
C PRO A 63 1.18 -4.04 -32.30
N GLY A 64 1.44 -2.73 -32.41
CA GLY A 64 1.09 -1.72 -31.41
C GLY A 64 1.98 -1.67 -30.16
N GLU A 65 2.87 -2.65 -29.97
CA GLU A 65 3.66 -2.76 -28.73
C GLU A 65 4.68 -1.63 -28.60
N ARG A 66 5.30 -1.22 -29.70
CA ARG A 66 6.31 -0.14 -29.67
C ARG A 66 5.66 1.17 -29.25
N GLU A 67 4.49 1.48 -29.81
CA GLU A 67 3.70 2.66 -29.49
C GLU A 67 3.23 2.62 -28.03
N GLU A 68 2.76 1.46 -27.55
CA GLU A 68 2.41 1.25 -26.15
C GLU A 68 3.59 1.48 -25.21
N TRP A 69 4.79 1.01 -25.57
CA TRP A 69 6.00 1.20 -24.76
C TRP A 69 6.46 2.66 -24.76
N ALA A 70 6.33 3.36 -25.90
CA ALA A 70 6.65 4.77 -26.02
C ALA A 70 5.67 5.67 -25.25
N ALA A 71 4.40 5.29 -25.14
CA ALA A 71 3.35 6.04 -24.44
C ALA A 71 3.46 5.99 -22.90
N ILE A 72 4.36 5.17 -22.35
CA ILE A 72 4.54 5.04 -20.91
C ILE A 72 5.11 6.33 -20.34
N THR A 73 4.37 6.91 -19.41
CA THR A 73 4.80 8.09 -18.67
C THR A 73 6.09 7.80 -17.93
N SER A 74 7.13 8.56 -18.26
CA SER A 74 8.43 8.43 -17.63
C SER A 74 8.50 9.17 -16.30
N TYR A 75 9.41 8.72 -15.43
CA TYR A 75 9.61 9.33 -14.12
C TYR A 75 10.41 10.64 -14.25
N GLY A 76 9.94 11.70 -13.59
CA GLY A 76 10.50 13.05 -13.72
C GLY A 76 9.92 13.81 -14.90
N HIS A 77 9.90 15.15 -14.81
CA HIS A 77 9.51 16.04 -15.90
C HIS A 77 10.69 16.98 -16.17
N PHE A 78 11.07 17.12 -17.45
CA PHE A 78 12.23 17.91 -17.86
C PHE A 78 11.79 18.98 -18.87
N ASP A 79 11.97 20.25 -18.51
CA ASP A 79 11.76 21.41 -19.36
C ASP A 79 12.90 22.43 -19.13
N GLY A 80 13.23 23.24 -20.14
CA GLY A 80 14.29 24.26 -20.05
C GLY A 80 15.54 23.99 -20.91
N ASP A 81 16.70 24.44 -20.44
CA ASP A 81 17.98 24.39 -21.18
C ASP A 81 18.59 22.98 -21.14
N TRP A 82 18.37 22.23 -22.21
CA TRP A 82 18.86 20.85 -22.37
C TRP A 82 20.38 20.71 -22.34
N ALA A 83 21.14 21.76 -22.66
CA ALA A 83 22.60 21.69 -22.59
C ALA A 83 23.06 21.63 -21.12
N ALA A 84 22.47 22.46 -20.24
CA ALA A 84 22.77 22.46 -18.81
C ALA A 84 22.32 21.14 -18.13
N ILE A 85 21.11 20.67 -18.45
CA ILE A 85 20.56 19.41 -17.92
C ILE A 85 21.45 18.20 -18.26
N ILE A 86 22.07 18.21 -19.44
CA ILE A 86 22.94 17.12 -19.89
C ILE A 86 24.34 17.18 -19.27
N GLU A 87 24.85 18.37 -18.96
CA GLU A 87 26.09 18.49 -18.19
C GLU A 87 25.91 17.95 -16.77
N GLU A 88 24.78 18.22 -16.10
CA GLU A 88 24.46 17.63 -14.79
C GLU A 88 24.31 16.10 -14.88
N TYR A 89 23.72 15.57 -15.95
CA TYR A 89 23.61 14.12 -16.18
C TYR A 89 24.98 13.42 -16.19
N ARG A 90 26.02 14.08 -16.71
CA ARG A 90 27.38 13.54 -16.86
C ARG A 90 28.15 13.47 -15.55
N GLU A 91 27.67 14.10 -14.48
CA GLU A 91 28.33 14.05 -13.17
C GLU A 91 28.22 12.65 -12.53
N PRO A 92 29.35 12.04 -12.12
CA PRO A 92 29.35 10.76 -11.42
C PRO A 92 28.56 10.83 -10.11
N GLY A 93 27.64 9.89 -9.87
CA GLY A 93 26.86 9.79 -8.63
C GLY A 93 25.61 10.69 -8.55
N ALA A 94 25.32 11.52 -9.56
CA ALA A 94 24.11 12.33 -9.57
C ALA A 94 22.84 11.50 -9.90
N GLY A 95 21.80 11.59 -9.07
CA GLY A 95 20.42 11.30 -9.44
C GLY A 95 19.92 9.84 -9.35
N TYR A 96 18.62 9.73 -9.05
CA TYR A 96 17.86 8.48 -9.00
C TYR A 96 17.73 7.84 -10.41
N PRO A 97 17.99 6.53 -10.60
CA PRO A 97 18.03 5.93 -11.95
C PRO A 97 16.76 6.12 -12.81
N PRO A 98 15.53 6.07 -12.25
CA PRO A 98 14.31 6.43 -13.01
C PRO A 98 14.28 7.86 -13.53
N THR A 99 14.87 8.82 -12.81
CA THR A 99 14.99 10.22 -13.27
C THR A 99 15.92 10.29 -14.48
N LYS A 100 17.08 9.64 -14.42
CA LYS A 100 18.01 9.54 -15.56
C LYS A 100 17.38 8.85 -16.77
N ALA A 101 16.59 7.80 -16.54
CA ALA A 101 15.81 7.16 -17.60
C ALA A 101 14.79 8.13 -18.23
N GLY A 102 14.08 8.92 -17.41
CA GLY A 102 13.14 9.93 -17.90
C GLY A 102 13.77 11.04 -18.73
N LEU A 103 15.00 11.45 -18.42
CA LEU A 103 15.78 12.41 -19.20
C LEU A 103 16.06 11.87 -20.61
N LEU A 104 16.52 10.61 -20.71
CA LEU A 104 16.76 9.97 -22.00
C LEU A 104 15.47 9.85 -22.84
N VAL A 105 14.31 9.71 -22.19
CA VAL A 105 13.01 9.62 -22.87
C VAL A 105 12.48 10.98 -23.31
N GLN A 106 12.70 12.04 -22.53
CA GLN A 106 12.11 13.37 -22.79
C GLN A 106 13.04 14.31 -23.58
N GLY A 107 14.35 14.12 -23.52
CA GLY A 107 15.31 15.06 -24.09
C GLY A 107 15.37 15.11 -25.62
N PRO A 108 15.85 16.23 -26.21
CA PRO A 108 16.10 16.37 -27.63
C PRO A 108 17.03 15.27 -28.11
N GLU A 109 16.63 14.59 -29.16
CA GLU A 109 17.22 13.32 -29.57
C GLU A 109 18.71 13.46 -29.88
N GLU A 110 19.10 14.55 -30.54
CA GLU A 110 20.49 14.86 -30.89
C GLU A 110 21.42 14.99 -29.67
N LEU A 111 20.88 15.36 -28.52
CA LEU A 111 21.66 15.53 -27.29
C LEU A 111 21.70 14.27 -26.43
N VAL A 112 20.59 13.52 -26.35
CA VAL A 112 20.49 12.34 -25.47
C VAL A 112 20.95 11.04 -26.12
N ARG A 113 20.88 10.92 -27.46
CA ARG A 113 21.26 9.70 -28.18
C ARG A 113 22.71 9.25 -27.88
N PRO A 114 23.73 10.15 -27.83
CA PRO A 114 25.09 9.76 -27.42
C PRO A 114 25.19 9.26 -25.96
N LEU A 115 24.29 9.70 -25.08
CA LEU A 115 24.28 9.35 -23.66
C LEU A 115 23.70 7.95 -23.42
N VAL A 116 22.78 7.49 -24.28
CA VAL A 116 22.16 6.17 -24.17
C VAL A 116 23.24 5.08 -24.19
N ALA A 117 24.13 5.08 -25.19
CA ALA A 117 25.18 4.07 -25.31
C ALA A 117 26.14 4.03 -24.11
N ALA A 118 26.41 5.19 -23.50
CA ALA A 118 27.29 5.35 -22.34
C ALA A 118 26.58 5.13 -20.99
N TRP A 119 25.25 4.99 -20.96
CA TRP A 119 24.49 4.92 -19.72
C TRP A 119 24.74 3.59 -18.98
N ARG A 120 25.20 3.69 -17.73
CA ARG A 120 25.48 2.55 -16.84
C ARG A 120 24.93 2.85 -15.44
N PRO A 121 23.65 2.54 -15.14
CA PRO A 121 23.10 2.78 -13.82
C PRO A 121 23.80 1.93 -12.74
N GLU A 122 24.02 2.50 -11.56
CA GLU A 122 24.73 1.83 -10.44
C GLU A 122 23.83 0.88 -9.62
N TYR A 123 22.51 1.06 -9.72
CA TYR A 123 21.50 0.27 -9.01
C TYR A 123 20.21 0.18 -9.85
N THR A 124 19.49 -0.94 -9.72
CA THR A 124 18.17 -1.17 -10.35
C THR A 124 17.24 -1.84 -9.34
N SER A 125 15.93 -1.74 -9.58
CA SER A 125 14.89 -2.33 -8.72
C SER A 125 13.93 -3.21 -9.52
N SER A 126 13.10 -4.00 -8.82
CA SER A 126 12.15 -4.94 -9.44
C SER A 126 11.12 -4.29 -10.38
N TYR A 127 10.91 -2.97 -10.26
CA TYR A 127 9.97 -2.20 -11.08
C TYR A 127 10.68 -1.34 -12.15
N PHE A 128 12.01 -1.36 -12.20
CA PHE A 128 12.79 -0.49 -13.08
C PHE A 128 12.55 -0.75 -14.57
N TRP A 129 12.06 -1.94 -14.95
CA TRP A 129 11.70 -2.22 -16.34
C TRP A 129 10.67 -1.24 -16.91
N HIS A 130 9.77 -0.67 -16.09
CA HIS A 130 8.81 0.34 -16.55
C HIS A 130 9.51 1.57 -17.14
N SER A 131 10.64 1.98 -16.55
CA SER A 131 11.45 3.10 -17.02
C SER A 131 12.31 2.74 -18.24
N LEU A 132 12.60 1.45 -18.46
CA LEU A 132 13.39 0.99 -19.61
C LEU A 132 12.57 0.90 -20.91
N ARG A 133 11.28 0.56 -20.83
CA ARG A 133 10.41 0.40 -22.02
C ARG A 133 10.38 1.60 -22.96
N PRO A 134 10.14 2.84 -22.50
CA PRO A 134 10.12 3.99 -23.40
C PRO A 134 11.51 4.27 -24.01
N ILE A 135 12.60 3.94 -23.30
CA ILE A 135 13.96 4.02 -23.85
C ILE A 135 14.13 2.99 -24.98
N VAL A 136 13.72 1.74 -24.77
CA VAL A 136 13.77 0.70 -25.81
C VAL A 136 12.90 1.08 -27.02
N ALA A 137 11.69 1.59 -26.80
CA ALA A 137 10.81 2.00 -27.89
C ALA A 137 11.39 3.17 -28.71
N ARG A 138 12.10 4.09 -28.04
CA ARG A 138 12.70 5.28 -28.63
C ARG A 138 14.02 5.00 -29.36
N PHE A 139 14.93 4.25 -28.73
CA PHE A 139 16.31 4.05 -29.22
C PHE A 139 16.59 2.65 -29.77
N GLU A 140 15.65 1.71 -29.62
CA GLU A 140 15.71 0.36 -30.16
C GLU A 140 17.06 -0.34 -29.93
N LEU A 141 17.82 -0.63 -30.99
CA LEU A 141 19.08 -1.38 -30.93
C LEU A 141 20.14 -0.67 -30.08
N GLU A 142 20.13 0.66 -30.03
CA GLU A 142 21.10 1.45 -29.25
C GLU A 142 20.90 1.28 -27.73
N ALA A 143 19.69 0.89 -27.30
CA ALA A 143 19.39 0.63 -25.89
C ALA A 143 19.94 -0.73 -25.41
N HIS A 144 20.39 -1.60 -26.31
CA HIS A 144 20.77 -2.98 -25.97
C HIS A 144 21.86 -3.07 -24.89
N ALA A 145 23.01 -2.41 -25.09
CA ALA A 145 24.13 -2.52 -24.15
C ALA A 145 23.81 -1.98 -22.73
N PRO A 146 23.13 -0.83 -22.57
CA PRO A 146 22.62 -0.39 -21.28
C PRO A 146 21.63 -1.38 -20.64
N LEU A 147 20.77 -2.00 -21.44
CA LEU A 147 19.82 -3.00 -20.95
C LEU A 147 20.53 -4.26 -20.43
N ILE A 148 21.54 -4.74 -21.14
CA ILE A 148 22.39 -5.86 -20.69
C ILE A 148 22.99 -5.56 -19.33
N HIS A 149 23.54 -4.36 -19.14
CA HIS A 149 24.04 -3.91 -17.83
C HIS A 149 22.95 -3.92 -16.74
N CYS A 150 21.74 -3.45 -17.06
CA CYS A 150 20.62 -3.44 -16.11
C CYS A 150 20.17 -4.84 -15.67
N VAL A 151 20.11 -5.81 -16.60
CA VAL A 151 19.74 -7.19 -16.27
C VAL A 151 20.83 -7.95 -15.53
N ASP A 152 22.11 -7.57 -15.67
CA ASP A 152 23.20 -8.14 -14.89
C ASP A 152 23.11 -7.70 -13.41
N LEU A 153 22.56 -6.52 -13.13
CA LEU A 153 22.27 -6.04 -11.78
C LEU A 153 21.00 -6.65 -11.16
N ASP A 154 19.90 -6.68 -11.90
CA ASP A 154 18.62 -7.27 -11.45
C ASP A 154 17.91 -8.02 -12.61
N PRO A 155 18.21 -9.33 -12.77
CA PRO A 155 17.61 -10.13 -13.83
C PRO A 155 16.09 -10.17 -13.75
N ALA A 156 15.51 -10.33 -12.55
CA ALA A 156 14.06 -10.47 -12.39
C ALA A 156 13.32 -9.16 -12.63
N GLY A 157 13.92 -8.04 -12.19
CA GLY A 157 13.36 -6.71 -12.37
C GLY A 157 13.43 -6.17 -13.79
N CYS A 158 14.41 -6.58 -14.60
CA CYS A 158 14.68 -5.97 -15.90
C CYS A 158 14.44 -6.88 -17.12
N ILE A 159 14.32 -8.21 -16.96
CA ILE A 159 14.19 -9.18 -18.06
C ILE A 159 13.08 -8.85 -19.08
N LYS A 160 11.96 -8.24 -18.64
CA LYS A 160 10.84 -7.89 -19.54
C LYS A 160 11.27 -6.89 -20.62
N ALA A 161 12.25 -6.04 -20.35
CA ALA A 161 12.75 -5.07 -21.33
C ALA A 161 13.54 -5.74 -22.46
N LEU A 162 14.04 -6.96 -22.27
CA LEU A 162 14.73 -7.75 -23.31
C LEU A 162 13.78 -8.52 -24.25
N LEU A 163 12.47 -8.53 -23.98
CA LEU A 163 11.52 -9.31 -24.78
C LEU A 163 11.64 -9.06 -26.30
N PRO A 164 11.80 -7.81 -26.79
CA PRO A 164 11.89 -7.53 -28.23
C PRO A 164 13.22 -7.93 -28.85
N PHE A 165 14.31 -8.03 -28.08
CA PHE A 165 15.66 -8.21 -28.62
C PHE A 165 15.95 -9.67 -28.97
N LEU A 166 16.63 -9.87 -30.10
CA LEU A 166 17.10 -11.16 -30.57
C LEU A 166 18.55 -11.06 -31.05
N ASP A 167 19.43 -11.69 -30.29
CA ASP A 167 20.83 -11.95 -30.60
C ASP A 167 21.33 -13.18 -29.82
N ALA A 168 22.62 -13.50 -29.97
CA ALA A 168 23.26 -14.60 -29.25
C ALA A 168 23.27 -14.38 -27.73
N GLU A 169 23.53 -13.15 -27.30
CA GLU A 169 23.72 -12.80 -25.89
C GLU A 169 22.42 -12.95 -25.07
N VAL A 170 21.31 -12.48 -25.62
CA VAL A 170 19.96 -12.59 -25.07
C VAL A 170 19.47 -14.04 -25.14
N ALA A 171 19.70 -14.75 -26.24
CA ALA A 171 19.27 -16.15 -26.37
C ALA A 171 19.89 -17.05 -25.30
N VAL A 172 21.19 -16.90 -25.02
CA VAL A 172 21.90 -17.66 -23.98
C VAL A 172 21.34 -17.36 -22.59
N ARG A 173 21.05 -16.09 -22.29
CA ARG A 173 20.44 -15.68 -21.00
C ARG A 173 19.02 -16.22 -20.84
N MET A 174 18.18 -16.10 -21.88
CA MET A 174 16.82 -16.62 -21.88
C MET A 174 16.80 -18.14 -21.68
N ALA A 175 17.74 -18.87 -22.30
CA ALA A 175 17.91 -20.30 -22.06
C ALA A 175 18.31 -20.64 -20.61
N ASP A 176 19.24 -19.88 -19.99
CA ASP A 176 19.59 -20.07 -18.57
C ASP A 176 18.42 -19.79 -17.62
N TRP A 177 17.75 -18.66 -17.84
CA TRP A 177 16.65 -18.19 -17.00
C TRP A 177 15.44 -19.10 -17.10
N HIS A 178 15.07 -19.54 -18.31
CA HIS A 178 14.08 -20.59 -18.52
C HIS A 178 14.44 -21.87 -17.75
N PHE A 179 15.72 -22.25 -17.76
CA PHE A 179 16.15 -23.52 -17.17
C PHE A 179 16.22 -23.52 -15.65
N ARG A 180 16.68 -22.43 -15.01
CA ARG A 180 17.14 -22.44 -13.61
C ARG A 180 16.40 -21.52 -12.64
N LEU A 181 15.81 -20.41 -13.11
CA LEU A 181 15.26 -19.37 -12.22
C LEU A 181 13.73 -19.31 -12.25
N LYS A 182 13.08 -19.60 -11.11
CA LYS A 182 11.61 -19.59 -11.01
C LYS A 182 11.01 -18.21 -11.31
N SER A 183 11.67 -17.13 -10.88
CA SER A 183 11.18 -15.76 -11.05
C SER A 183 11.21 -15.25 -12.50
N THR A 184 12.05 -15.83 -13.36
CA THR A 184 12.22 -15.40 -14.76
C THR A 184 11.76 -16.43 -15.78
N HIS A 185 11.42 -17.65 -15.34
CA HIS A 185 11.01 -18.76 -16.20
C HIS A 185 9.91 -18.41 -17.20
N GLU A 186 8.79 -17.85 -16.72
CA GLU A 186 7.62 -17.50 -17.55
C GLU A 186 7.92 -16.41 -18.58
N ILE A 187 8.80 -15.47 -18.22
CA ILE A 187 9.18 -14.37 -19.12
C ILE A 187 10.12 -14.90 -20.21
N ALA A 188 11.02 -15.82 -19.88
CA ALA A 188 11.86 -16.49 -20.87
C ALA A 188 11.04 -17.40 -21.81
N LEU A 189 9.98 -18.04 -21.32
CA LEU A 189 9.00 -18.74 -22.18
C LEU A 189 8.33 -17.77 -23.16
N THR A 190 7.89 -16.61 -22.68
CA THR A 190 7.29 -15.56 -23.51
C THR A 190 8.26 -15.10 -24.61
N TRP A 191 9.55 -14.98 -24.31
CA TRP A 191 10.59 -14.66 -25.32
C TRP A 191 10.75 -15.78 -26.35
N LEU A 192 10.84 -17.04 -25.91
CA LEU A 192 10.97 -18.20 -26.81
C LEU A 192 9.75 -18.34 -27.72
N GLU A 193 8.56 -18.03 -27.21
CA GLU A 193 7.32 -18.00 -27.97
C GLU A 193 7.25 -16.85 -28.98
N ARG A 194 7.79 -15.68 -28.63
CA ARG A 194 7.85 -14.51 -29.50
C ARG A 194 8.74 -14.78 -30.71
N HIS A 195 9.95 -15.28 -30.48
CA HIS A 195 10.98 -15.40 -31.52
C HIS A 195 10.94 -16.76 -32.23
N GLY A 196 10.42 -17.80 -31.58
CA GLY A 196 10.18 -19.11 -32.19
C GLY A 196 11.39 -19.65 -32.95
N LEU A 197 11.18 -19.97 -34.23
CA LEU A 197 12.22 -20.48 -35.12
C LEU A 197 13.40 -19.50 -35.32
N ALA A 198 13.19 -18.19 -35.19
CA ALA A 198 14.26 -17.19 -35.34
C ALA A 198 15.28 -17.24 -34.20
N ALA A 199 14.90 -17.77 -33.02
CA ALA A 199 15.83 -17.99 -31.91
C ALA A 199 16.75 -19.21 -32.10
N VAL A 200 16.38 -20.15 -32.97
CA VAL A 200 17.08 -21.43 -33.13
C VAL A 200 18.56 -21.23 -33.52
N PRO A 201 18.92 -20.43 -34.54
CA PRO A 201 20.32 -20.24 -34.91
C PRO A 201 21.20 -19.73 -33.76
N PHE A 202 20.65 -18.98 -32.81
CA PHE A 202 21.41 -18.45 -31.67
C PHE A 202 21.58 -19.47 -30.53
N LEU A 203 20.71 -20.48 -30.45
CA LEU A 203 20.75 -21.52 -29.41
C LEU A 203 21.58 -22.75 -29.82
N VAL A 204 21.69 -23.02 -31.12
CA VAL A 204 22.34 -24.23 -31.68
C VAL A 204 23.82 -24.39 -31.26
N PRO A 205 24.67 -23.35 -31.30
CA PRO A 205 26.06 -23.47 -30.87
C PRO A 205 26.23 -24.05 -29.45
N ASP A 206 25.42 -23.59 -28.51
CA ASP A 206 25.43 -24.11 -27.14
C ASP A 206 24.76 -25.49 -27.04
N ALA A 207 23.68 -25.73 -27.80
CA ALA A 207 22.95 -26.99 -27.80
C ALA A 207 23.78 -28.19 -28.33
N LEU A 208 24.72 -27.94 -29.24
CA LEU A 208 25.63 -28.96 -29.79
C LEU A 208 27.06 -28.84 -29.23
N GLY A 209 27.28 -27.91 -28.31
CA GLY A 209 28.58 -27.62 -27.71
C GLY A 209 29.03 -28.63 -26.63
N LYS A 210 30.34 -28.65 -26.37
CA LYS A 210 30.96 -29.56 -25.38
C LYS A 210 30.51 -29.27 -23.94
N ARG A 211 30.20 -28.01 -23.60
CA ARG A 211 29.87 -27.57 -22.22
C ARG A 211 28.49 -28.08 -21.78
N ARG A 212 28.49 -29.13 -20.95
CA ARG A 212 27.24 -29.79 -20.47
C ARG A 212 26.19 -28.82 -19.90
N PRO A 213 26.51 -27.83 -19.03
CA PRO A 213 25.49 -26.93 -18.50
C PRO A 213 24.84 -26.04 -19.56
N ALA A 214 25.63 -25.48 -20.49
CA ALA A 214 25.12 -24.65 -21.59
C ALA A 214 24.23 -25.47 -22.52
N ARG A 215 24.71 -26.66 -22.91
CA ARG A 215 23.96 -27.61 -23.73
C ARG A 215 22.59 -27.95 -23.16
N ARG A 216 22.49 -28.27 -21.86
CA ARG A 216 21.20 -28.63 -21.24
C ARG A 216 20.20 -27.47 -21.28
N LYS A 217 20.67 -26.24 -21.08
CA LYS A 217 19.84 -25.02 -21.12
C LYS A 217 19.36 -24.72 -22.53
N ALA A 218 20.26 -24.73 -23.50
CA ALA A 218 19.95 -24.48 -24.90
C ALA A 218 19.02 -25.55 -25.48
N LEU A 219 19.26 -26.85 -25.20
CA LEU A 219 18.36 -27.92 -25.60
C LEU A 219 16.97 -27.76 -24.97
N ALA A 220 16.88 -27.41 -23.69
CA ALA A 220 15.60 -27.15 -23.04
C ALA A 220 14.81 -26.03 -23.73
N ALA A 221 15.48 -24.94 -24.13
CA ALA A 221 14.89 -23.86 -24.90
C ALA A 221 14.44 -24.31 -26.30
N LEU A 222 15.26 -25.07 -27.03
CA LEU A 222 14.89 -25.65 -28.34
C LEU A 222 13.68 -26.58 -28.24
N TRP A 223 13.52 -27.32 -27.13
CA TRP A 223 12.34 -28.14 -26.88
C TRP A 223 11.04 -27.32 -26.73
N VAL A 224 11.12 -26.11 -26.17
CA VAL A 224 9.97 -25.20 -26.11
C VAL A 224 9.57 -24.76 -27.53
N VAL A 225 10.54 -24.33 -28.34
CA VAL A 225 10.30 -23.93 -29.74
C VAL A 225 9.73 -25.10 -30.55
N ALA A 226 10.30 -26.30 -30.39
CA ALA A 226 9.85 -27.51 -31.08
C ALA A 226 8.43 -27.92 -30.69
N GLY A 227 8.01 -27.65 -29.43
CA GLY A 227 6.65 -27.91 -28.97
C GLY A 227 5.59 -27.12 -29.74
N ARG A 228 5.93 -25.93 -30.26
CA ARG A 228 5.03 -25.04 -30.99
C ARG A 228 5.15 -25.14 -32.51
N HIS A 229 6.37 -25.30 -33.02
CA HIS A 229 6.65 -25.24 -34.46
C HIS A 229 6.94 -26.61 -35.09
N GLY A 230 7.07 -27.67 -34.27
CA GLY A 230 7.50 -28.99 -34.72
C GLY A 230 9.01 -29.15 -34.72
N ARG A 231 9.47 -30.39 -34.51
CA ARG A 231 10.92 -30.71 -34.43
C ARG A 231 11.63 -30.53 -35.78
N ASP A 232 10.95 -30.87 -36.87
CA ASP A 232 11.52 -30.75 -38.22
C ASP A 232 11.75 -29.29 -38.60
N ALA A 233 10.82 -28.39 -38.26
CA ALA A 233 10.99 -26.96 -38.48
C ALA A 233 12.16 -26.36 -37.66
N VAL A 234 12.38 -26.87 -36.43
CA VAL A 234 13.54 -26.48 -35.62
C VAL A 234 14.86 -27.01 -36.22
N ALA A 235 14.88 -28.24 -36.71
CA ALA A 235 16.03 -28.78 -37.43
C ALA A 235 16.33 -27.97 -38.71
N ASP A 236 15.29 -27.62 -39.47
CA ASP A 236 15.42 -26.78 -40.66
C ASP A 236 15.95 -25.39 -40.33
N ALA A 237 15.48 -24.76 -39.25
CA ALA A 237 16.00 -23.47 -38.78
C ALA A 237 17.46 -23.55 -38.30
N ALA A 238 17.92 -24.72 -37.84
CA ALA A 238 19.32 -24.96 -37.47
C ALA A 238 20.27 -25.09 -38.69
N ARG A 239 19.73 -25.30 -39.90
CA ARG A 239 20.51 -25.47 -41.14
C ARG A 239 21.35 -24.24 -41.53
N VAL A 240 21.10 -23.08 -40.92
CA VAL A 240 21.99 -21.91 -41.01
C VAL A 240 23.44 -22.26 -40.61
N HIS A 241 23.61 -23.28 -39.76
CA HIS A 241 24.91 -23.81 -39.32
C HIS A 241 25.41 -25.02 -40.13
N GLY A 242 24.76 -25.34 -41.25
CA GLY A 242 25.05 -26.49 -42.11
C GLY A 242 24.15 -27.71 -41.84
N ASP A 243 24.14 -28.65 -42.79
CA ASP A 243 23.28 -29.84 -42.73
C ASP A 243 23.63 -30.77 -41.55
N GLU A 244 24.92 -30.88 -41.20
CA GLU A 244 25.38 -31.65 -40.03
C GLU A 244 24.75 -31.13 -38.72
N ALA A 245 24.66 -29.80 -38.56
CA ALA A 245 24.05 -29.19 -37.39
C ALA A 245 22.53 -29.42 -37.35
N ALA A 246 21.86 -29.34 -38.51
CA ALA A 246 20.43 -29.64 -38.62
C ALA A 246 20.11 -31.09 -38.24
N GLU A 247 20.89 -32.05 -38.74
CA GLU A 247 20.76 -33.47 -38.39
C GLU A 247 21.03 -33.72 -36.89
N ALA A 248 22.05 -33.08 -36.33
CA ALA A 248 22.38 -33.19 -34.92
C ALA A 248 21.30 -32.60 -34.00
N VAL A 249 20.68 -31.48 -34.38
CA VAL A 249 19.52 -30.92 -33.66
C VAL A 249 18.32 -31.84 -33.74
N ALA A 250 18.02 -32.39 -34.92
CA ALA A 250 16.93 -33.35 -35.09
C ALA A 250 17.13 -34.57 -34.18
N GLU A 251 18.34 -35.14 -34.14
CA GLU A 251 18.69 -36.25 -33.28
C GLU A 251 18.61 -35.88 -31.78
N ALA A 252 19.10 -34.70 -31.39
CA ALA A 252 19.01 -34.24 -30.01
C ALA A 252 17.56 -34.03 -29.53
N LEU A 253 16.66 -33.59 -30.42
CA LEU A 253 15.22 -33.42 -30.14
C LEU A 253 14.42 -34.74 -30.27
N ARG A 254 15.00 -35.83 -30.78
CA ARG A 254 14.39 -37.17 -30.70
C ARG A 254 14.59 -37.83 -29.34
N ARG A 255 15.65 -37.43 -28.63
CA ARG A 255 16.00 -37.93 -27.28
C ARG A 255 15.08 -37.35 -26.21
N GLU A 256 15.30 -37.70 -24.95
CA GLU A 256 14.46 -37.17 -23.86
C GLU A 256 14.67 -35.66 -23.64
N ARG A 257 13.56 -34.95 -23.37
CA ARG A 257 13.58 -33.53 -23.01
C ARG A 257 14.37 -33.32 -21.71
N PRO A 258 15.32 -32.38 -21.65
CA PRO A 258 16.01 -32.07 -20.40
C PRO A 258 15.05 -31.62 -19.29
N VAL A 259 15.14 -32.26 -18.12
CA VAL A 259 14.43 -31.80 -16.92
C VAL A 259 15.01 -30.45 -16.48
N LEU A 260 14.16 -29.42 -16.48
CA LEU A 260 14.51 -28.06 -16.07
C LEU A 260 14.84 -28.02 -14.58
N ASP A 261 15.85 -27.25 -14.17
CA ASP A 261 16.17 -27.07 -12.75
C ASP A 261 15.04 -26.36 -11.98
N VAL A 262 14.27 -25.48 -12.64
CA VAL A 262 13.04 -24.89 -12.06
C VAL A 262 11.90 -25.91 -11.87
N ALA A 263 11.86 -26.94 -12.73
CA ALA A 263 10.85 -27.99 -12.70
C ALA A 263 11.31 -29.22 -11.90
N LYS A 264 12.59 -29.26 -11.49
CA LYS A 264 13.04 -30.19 -10.46
C LYS A 264 12.25 -29.87 -9.21
N LYS A 265 11.25 -30.70 -8.92
CA LYS A 265 10.78 -30.87 -7.56
C LYS A 265 12.03 -31.08 -6.69
N PRO A 266 12.08 -30.52 -5.45
CA PRO A 266 13.14 -30.87 -4.51
C PRO A 266 13.30 -32.38 -4.60
N ALA A 267 14.54 -32.82 -4.88
CA ALA A 267 14.89 -34.17 -5.37
C ALA A 267 13.86 -35.19 -4.91
N GLU A 268 13.38 -36.09 -5.78
CA GLU A 268 12.39 -37.17 -5.53
C GLU A 268 12.63 -38.07 -4.30
N GLY A 269 13.57 -37.70 -3.43
CA GLY A 269 13.48 -37.95 -2.02
C GLY A 269 12.32 -37.19 -1.33
N PRO A 270 11.75 -37.80 -0.29
CA PRO A 270 10.61 -37.23 0.42
C PRO A 270 10.99 -35.92 1.16
N PRO A 271 10.03 -34.98 1.38
CA PRO A 271 10.31 -33.60 1.77
C PRO A 271 11.09 -33.54 3.07
N LYS A 272 12.03 -32.59 3.20
CA LYS A 272 12.73 -32.34 4.48
C LYS A 272 12.01 -31.24 5.24
N ALA A 273 11.84 -31.42 6.56
CA ALA A 273 11.28 -30.37 7.41
C ALA A 273 12.10 -29.07 7.29
N PRO A 274 11.47 -27.90 7.09
CA PRO A 274 12.17 -26.63 7.11
C PRO A 274 12.91 -26.42 8.44
N LYS A 275 14.17 -26.00 8.35
CA LYS A 275 14.96 -25.66 9.54
C LYS A 275 14.61 -24.25 9.99
N VAL A 276 13.88 -24.15 11.11
CA VAL A 276 13.49 -22.89 11.76
C VAL A 276 14.21 -22.78 13.11
N PRO A 277 15.53 -22.50 13.14
CA PRO A 277 16.36 -22.64 14.34
C PRO A 277 16.09 -21.57 15.40
N TRP A 278 15.43 -20.46 15.02
CA TRP A 278 15.13 -19.34 15.92
C TRP A 278 13.80 -19.51 16.68
N ALA A 279 12.95 -20.45 16.27
CA ALA A 279 11.67 -20.69 16.93
C ALA A 279 11.88 -21.68 18.08
N ASP A 280 12.03 -21.18 19.31
CA ASP A 280 11.89 -22.00 20.50
C ASP A 280 10.42 -22.38 20.69
N ARG A 281 10.07 -23.55 20.15
CA ARG A 281 8.69 -24.05 20.03
C ARG A 281 8.05 -24.36 21.38
N ALA A 282 8.84 -24.57 22.44
CA ALA A 282 8.32 -24.76 23.79
C ALA A 282 7.86 -23.44 24.43
N ARG A 283 8.28 -22.29 23.89
CA ARG A 283 7.92 -20.94 24.37
C ARG A 283 6.82 -20.28 23.54
N LEU A 284 6.32 -20.94 22.50
CA LEU A 284 5.18 -20.43 21.74
C LEU A 284 3.89 -20.60 22.57
N PRO A 285 2.90 -19.70 22.41
CA PRO A 285 1.56 -19.90 23.00
C PRO A 285 1.00 -21.28 22.65
N ARG A 286 0.14 -21.85 23.49
CA ARG A 286 -0.41 -23.20 23.25
C ARG A 286 -1.62 -23.11 22.33
N LEU A 287 -1.69 -23.98 21.32
CA LEU A 287 -2.88 -24.19 20.49
C LEU A 287 -3.91 -24.96 21.30
N VAL A 288 -5.11 -24.41 21.46
CA VAL A 288 -6.20 -24.96 22.28
C VAL A 288 -7.27 -25.54 21.37
N LEU A 289 -7.63 -26.80 21.56
CA LEU A 289 -8.69 -27.47 20.82
C LEU A 289 -10.06 -26.90 21.20
N ARG A 290 -11.01 -26.91 20.26
CA ARG A 290 -12.41 -26.51 20.50
C ARG A 290 -13.17 -27.50 21.41
N ASP A 291 -12.61 -28.68 21.65
CA ASP A 291 -13.25 -29.84 22.28
C ASP A 291 -13.25 -29.86 23.83
N GLY A 292 -13.19 -28.69 24.46
CA GLY A 292 -13.15 -28.57 25.92
C GLY A 292 -11.80 -28.14 26.50
N GLY A 293 -10.94 -27.48 25.71
CA GLY A 293 -9.78 -26.75 26.22
C GLY A 293 -8.48 -27.55 26.34
N ARG A 294 -8.43 -28.76 25.78
CA ARG A 294 -7.16 -29.52 25.62
C ARG A 294 -6.20 -28.77 24.69
N VAL A 295 -4.91 -29.08 24.76
CA VAL A 295 -3.89 -28.40 23.93
C VAL A 295 -3.13 -29.33 23.02
N VAL A 296 -2.73 -28.82 21.85
CA VAL A 296 -1.83 -29.54 20.96
C VAL A 296 -0.47 -29.73 21.67
N PRO A 297 0.08 -30.95 21.73
CA PRO A 297 1.38 -31.18 22.35
C PRO A 297 2.50 -30.46 21.58
N VAL A 298 3.58 -30.10 22.29
CA VAL A 298 4.69 -29.28 21.73
C VAL A 298 5.31 -29.92 20.49
N LYS A 299 5.39 -31.27 20.42
CA LYS A 299 5.93 -31.99 19.26
C LYS A 299 5.06 -31.76 18.00
N GLN A 300 3.74 -31.73 18.13
CA GLN A 300 2.84 -31.54 17.00
C GLN A 300 2.70 -30.05 16.63
N ALA A 301 2.75 -29.15 17.62
CA ALA A 301 2.84 -27.70 17.36
C ALA A 301 4.10 -27.33 16.55
N ARG A 302 5.21 -28.07 16.71
CA ARG A 302 6.39 -27.96 15.84
C ARG A 302 6.06 -28.23 14.36
N ASN A 303 5.20 -29.21 14.10
CA ASN A 303 4.84 -29.58 12.73
C ASN A 303 3.95 -28.50 12.10
N VAL A 304 3.10 -27.83 12.88
CA VAL A 304 2.34 -26.63 12.44
C VAL A 304 3.29 -25.54 11.93
N VAL A 305 4.35 -25.20 12.68
CA VAL A 305 5.37 -24.23 12.23
C VAL A 305 6.06 -24.69 10.94
N SER A 306 6.31 -25.99 10.79
CA SER A 306 6.89 -26.53 9.56
C SER A 306 5.94 -26.43 8.37
N PHE A 307 4.63 -26.65 8.54
CA PHE A 307 3.64 -26.41 7.49
C PHE A 307 3.49 -24.93 7.14
N MET A 308 3.54 -24.03 8.13
CA MET A 308 3.62 -22.58 7.87
C MET A 308 4.84 -22.21 7.02
N ALA A 309 6.00 -22.79 7.31
CA ALA A 309 7.23 -22.54 6.56
C ALA A 309 7.27 -23.18 5.16
N LEU A 310 6.43 -24.19 4.91
CA LEU A 310 6.26 -24.82 3.60
C LEU A 310 5.18 -24.13 2.75
N SER A 311 4.36 -23.28 3.36
CA SER A 311 3.30 -22.54 2.70
C SER A 311 3.86 -21.47 1.78
N GLY A 312 3.16 -21.20 0.67
CA GLY A 312 3.51 -20.20 -0.31
C GLY A 312 2.77 -18.90 -0.06
N THR A 313 2.15 -18.37 -1.11
CA THR A 313 1.09 -17.36 -1.00
C THR A 313 -0.11 -17.91 -0.23
N ASP A 314 -0.48 -19.16 -0.52
CA ASP A 314 -1.61 -19.85 0.10
C ASP A 314 -1.13 -20.77 1.25
N PRO A 315 -1.94 -20.92 2.31
CA PRO A 315 -1.63 -21.82 3.41
C PRO A 315 -1.64 -23.28 2.93
N HIS A 316 -0.69 -24.07 3.45
CA HIS A 316 -0.69 -25.52 3.24
C HIS A 316 -1.99 -26.16 3.77
N GLU A 317 -2.55 -27.15 3.07
CA GLU A 317 -3.84 -27.80 3.42
C GLU A 317 -3.95 -28.24 4.89
N ALA A 318 -2.87 -28.82 5.45
CA ALA A 318 -2.77 -29.18 6.86
C ALA A 318 -3.04 -28.04 7.87
N LEU A 319 -2.88 -26.78 7.47
CA LEU A 319 -3.20 -25.62 8.31
C LEU A 319 -4.71 -25.35 8.37
N GLU A 320 -5.48 -25.77 7.38
CA GLU A 320 -6.94 -25.68 7.42
C GLU A 320 -7.52 -26.70 8.42
N GLU A 321 -6.98 -27.91 8.46
CA GLU A 321 -7.32 -28.90 9.49
C GLU A 321 -7.02 -28.38 10.91
N VAL A 322 -5.92 -27.62 11.07
CA VAL A 322 -5.56 -26.96 12.34
C VAL A 322 -6.54 -25.84 12.68
N ARG A 323 -7.01 -25.07 11.68
CA ARG A 323 -7.97 -23.98 11.84
C ARG A 323 -9.31 -24.48 12.40
N GLU A 324 -9.80 -25.59 11.86
CA GLU A 324 -11.04 -26.21 12.31
C GLU A 324 -10.91 -26.81 13.71
N LEU A 325 -9.76 -27.44 14.01
CA LEU A 325 -9.54 -28.10 15.30
C LEU A 325 -9.39 -27.14 16.48
N CYS A 326 -8.72 -26.00 16.27
CA CYS A 326 -8.29 -25.10 17.35
C CYS A 326 -9.19 -23.86 17.49
N THR A 327 -9.24 -23.28 18.69
CA THR A 327 -9.97 -22.02 18.92
C THR A 327 -9.30 -20.86 18.19
N PRO A 328 -10.06 -19.91 17.61
CA PRO A 328 -9.49 -18.77 16.87
C PRO A 328 -8.50 -17.95 17.70
N ALA A 329 -8.83 -17.70 18.98
CA ALA A 329 -7.97 -16.95 19.89
C ALA A 329 -6.60 -17.63 20.12
N SER A 330 -6.57 -18.96 20.22
CA SER A 330 -5.31 -19.70 20.41
C SER A 330 -4.46 -19.73 19.14
N LEU A 331 -5.09 -19.80 17.96
CA LEU A 331 -4.42 -19.72 16.65
C LEU A 331 -3.77 -18.35 16.45
N ALA A 332 -4.51 -17.28 16.74
CA ALA A 332 -4.01 -15.92 16.64
C ALA A 332 -2.84 -15.66 17.60
N ALA A 333 -2.98 -16.10 18.85
CA ALA A 333 -1.89 -16.03 19.83
C ALA A 333 -0.65 -16.82 19.37
N PHE A 334 -0.83 -18.05 18.87
CA PHE A 334 0.26 -18.88 18.34
C PHE A 334 0.99 -18.18 17.18
N SER A 335 0.23 -17.67 16.21
CA SER A 335 0.73 -16.95 15.03
C SER A 335 1.52 -15.69 15.41
N ARG A 336 1.01 -14.88 16.35
CA ARG A 336 1.75 -13.74 16.92
C ARG A 336 3.04 -14.19 17.62
N GLY A 337 2.99 -15.28 18.39
CA GLY A 337 4.16 -15.84 19.07
C GLY A 337 5.28 -16.25 18.12
N VAL A 338 4.95 -16.81 16.95
CA VAL A 338 5.91 -17.13 15.88
C VAL A 338 6.54 -15.85 15.33
N PHE A 339 5.73 -14.83 15.06
CA PHE A 339 6.21 -13.52 14.60
C PHE A 339 7.14 -12.84 15.59
N GLU A 340 6.79 -12.82 16.88
CA GLU A 340 7.63 -12.22 17.92
C GLU A 340 8.95 -12.99 18.11
N ALA A 341 8.93 -14.32 18.01
CA ALA A 341 10.15 -15.12 18.05
C ALA A 341 11.10 -14.78 16.90
N TRP A 342 10.56 -14.62 15.68
CA TRP A 342 11.34 -14.18 14.52
C TRP A 342 11.90 -12.77 14.69
N ARG A 343 11.12 -11.85 15.27
CA ARG A 343 11.59 -10.49 15.59
C ARG A 343 12.71 -10.48 16.62
N ARG A 344 12.58 -11.24 17.70
CA ARG A 344 13.63 -11.39 18.73
C ARG A 344 14.93 -11.96 18.15
N ALA A 345 14.85 -12.79 17.12
CA ALA A 345 16.00 -13.34 16.42
C ALA A 345 16.61 -12.40 15.36
N GLY A 346 16.21 -11.13 15.32
CA GLY A 346 16.76 -10.13 14.38
C GLY A 346 16.14 -10.17 12.98
N GLN A 347 14.97 -10.81 12.82
CA GLN A 347 14.21 -10.87 11.56
C GLN A 347 15.02 -11.38 10.35
N PRO A 348 15.64 -12.57 10.45
CA PRO A 348 16.44 -13.14 9.37
C PRO A 348 15.66 -13.20 8.04
N SER A 349 16.23 -12.59 6.98
CA SER A 349 15.57 -12.33 5.69
C SER A 349 15.07 -13.59 4.98
N ARG A 350 15.76 -14.73 5.14
CA ARG A 350 15.35 -16.03 4.56
C ARG A 350 14.00 -16.57 5.08
N PHE A 351 13.44 -15.95 6.12
CA PHE A 351 12.16 -16.35 6.72
C PHE A 351 11.09 -15.25 6.62
N GLY A 352 11.05 -14.53 5.48
CA GLY A 352 10.03 -13.50 5.23
C GLY A 352 8.58 -13.99 5.34
N TRP A 353 8.34 -15.30 5.12
CA TRP A 353 7.02 -15.94 5.29
C TRP A 353 6.40 -15.74 6.69
N VAL A 354 7.22 -15.46 7.71
CA VAL A 354 6.73 -15.26 9.08
C VAL A 354 5.84 -14.01 9.20
N LEU A 355 6.07 -13.01 8.35
CA LEU A 355 5.18 -11.85 8.25
C LEU A 355 3.87 -12.25 7.57
N THR A 356 3.94 -12.89 6.40
CA THR A 356 2.76 -13.21 5.59
C THR A 356 1.82 -14.22 6.27
N GLN A 357 2.33 -15.17 7.06
CA GLN A 357 1.48 -16.14 7.77
C GLN A 357 0.52 -15.50 8.78
N LEU A 358 0.78 -14.27 9.23
CA LEU A 358 -0.14 -13.53 10.11
C LEU A 358 -1.49 -13.30 9.42
N ALA A 359 -1.55 -13.29 8.08
CA ALA A 359 -2.79 -13.18 7.33
C ALA A 359 -3.75 -14.37 7.55
N TRP A 360 -3.23 -15.56 7.89
CA TRP A 360 -4.04 -16.78 7.97
C TRP A 360 -4.76 -16.94 9.31
N PHE A 361 -4.17 -16.43 10.39
CA PHE A 361 -4.66 -16.63 11.76
C PHE A 361 -4.71 -15.34 12.58
N GLY A 362 -4.30 -14.20 12.03
CA GLY A 362 -4.29 -12.93 12.74
C GLY A 362 -5.69 -12.43 13.09
N ASP A 363 -5.81 -11.73 14.21
CA ASP A 363 -7.03 -11.08 14.69
C ASP A 363 -6.76 -9.57 14.90
N ASP A 364 -7.69 -8.87 15.54
CA ASP A 364 -7.56 -7.44 15.84
C ASP A 364 -6.39 -7.10 16.78
N GLU A 365 -5.96 -8.02 17.66
CA GLU A 365 -4.74 -7.83 18.46
C GLU A 365 -3.49 -7.92 17.58
N THR A 366 -3.50 -8.79 16.57
CA THR A 366 -2.43 -8.82 15.55
C THR A 366 -2.37 -7.50 14.78
N VAL A 367 -3.51 -6.94 14.38
CA VAL A 367 -3.59 -5.62 13.72
C VAL A 367 -3.00 -4.52 14.59
N ARG A 368 -3.41 -4.45 15.87
CA ARG A 368 -2.92 -3.46 16.84
C ARG A 368 -1.41 -3.59 17.09
N LEU A 369 -0.89 -4.82 17.16
CA LEU A 369 0.53 -5.10 17.29
C LEU A 369 1.32 -4.68 16.04
N LEU A 370 0.82 -5.00 14.85
CA LEU A 370 1.56 -4.86 13.59
C LEU A 370 1.57 -3.42 13.06
N THR A 371 0.47 -2.67 13.23
CA THR A 371 0.33 -1.30 12.73
C THR A 371 1.48 -0.34 13.11
N PRO A 372 1.89 -0.20 14.39
CA PRO A 372 3.00 0.70 14.74
C PRO A 372 4.33 0.27 14.12
N ILE A 373 4.54 -1.05 13.92
CA ILE A 373 5.75 -1.60 13.29
C ILE A 373 5.79 -1.22 11.80
N ILE A 374 4.66 -1.37 11.09
CA ILE A 374 4.52 -0.99 9.68
C ILE A 374 4.85 0.49 9.48
N ARG A 375 4.35 1.37 10.37
CA ARG A 375 4.58 2.82 10.29
C ARG A 375 6.06 3.21 10.48
N ALA A 376 6.84 2.41 11.19
CA ALA A 376 8.25 2.68 11.48
C ALA A 376 9.20 2.21 10.36
N TRP A 377 8.89 1.08 9.70
CA TRP A 377 9.78 0.43 8.74
C TRP A 377 10.30 1.28 7.58
N PRO A 378 9.53 2.19 6.96
CA PRO A 378 10.07 3.06 5.92
C PRO A 378 11.23 3.95 6.42
N GLY A 379 11.23 4.34 7.70
CA GLY A 379 12.35 5.08 8.32
C GLY A 379 13.59 4.23 8.60
N GLU A 380 13.46 2.91 8.53
CA GLU A 380 14.55 1.94 8.70
C GLU A 380 15.03 1.38 7.34
N ALA A 381 14.66 2.02 6.22
CA ALA A 381 14.89 1.54 4.85
C ALA A 381 14.28 0.15 4.56
N ARG A 382 13.16 -0.19 5.21
CA ARG A 382 12.46 -1.48 5.09
C ARG A 382 11.11 -1.35 4.36
N HIS A 383 11.07 -0.62 3.25
CA HIS A 383 9.85 -0.33 2.50
C HIS A 383 9.05 -1.59 2.10
N ALA A 384 9.72 -2.60 1.53
CA ALA A 384 9.06 -3.85 1.12
C ALA A 384 8.40 -4.61 2.29
N LYS A 385 8.96 -4.52 3.51
CA LYS A 385 8.31 -5.12 4.70
C LYS A 385 7.08 -4.33 5.12
N ALA A 386 7.12 -3.00 4.98
CA ALA A 386 5.97 -2.14 5.27
C ALA A 386 4.80 -2.44 4.34
N GLU A 387 5.06 -2.61 3.05
CA GLU A 387 4.05 -3.03 2.07
C GLU A 387 3.49 -4.42 2.39
N GLN A 388 4.35 -5.43 2.61
CA GLN A 388 3.92 -6.77 3.02
C GLN A 388 3.11 -6.77 4.33
N GLY A 389 3.45 -5.88 5.26
CA GLY A 389 2.68 -5.73 6.49
C GLY A 389 1.28 -5.16 6.24
N LEU A 390 1.12 -4.26 5.27
CA LEU A 390 -0.20 -3.78 4.88
C LEU A 390 -1.02 -4.87 4.17
N ASP A 391 -0.39 -5.70 3.33
CA ASP A 391 -1.04 -6.87 2.71
C ASP A 391 -1.62 -7.81 3.78
N VAL A 392 -0.87 -8.01 4.88
CA VAL A 392 -1.33 -8.79 6.03
C VAL A 392 -2.56 -8.16 6.68
N LEU A 393 -2.58 -6.84 6.88
CA LEU A 393 -3.76 -6.16 7.43
C LEU A 393 -4.97 -6.32 6.50
N ALA A 394 -4.77 -6.14 5.20
CA ALA A 394 -5.85 -6.27 4.21
C ALA A 394 -6.40 -7.69 4.17
N ALA A 395 -5.53 -8.71 4.25
CA ALA A 395 -5.92 -10.11 4.27
C ALA A 395 -6.62 -10.55 5.57
N ILE A 396 -6.29 -9.95 6.73
CA ILE A 396 -7.05 -10.15 7.98
C ILE A 396 -8.48 -9.63 7.81
N GLY A 397 -8.66 -8.49 7.13
CA GLY A 397 -9.95 -8.07 6.58
C GLY A 397 -11.04 -7.71 7.59
N THR A 398 -10.74 -7.64 8.89
CA THR A 398 -11.67 -7.17 9.93
C THR A 398 -11.89 -5.66 9.84
N ASP A 399 -12.97 -5.15 10.43
CA ASP A 399 -13.22 -3.70 10.48
C ASP A 399 -12.10 -2.96 11.19
N VAL A 400 -11.53 -3.55 12.26
CA VAL A 400 -10.33 -3.01 12.92
C VAL A 400 -9.14 -2.95 11.95
N ALA A 401 -8.91 -3.98 11.14
CA ALA A 401 -7.85 -3.95 10.13
C ALA A 401 -8.05 -2.81 9.13
N LEU A 402 -9.29 -2.61 8.64
CA LEU A 402 -9.64 -1.53 7.73
C LEU A 402 -9.52 -0.15 8.37
N ILE A 403 -9.89 0.03 9.65
CA ILE A 403 -9.67 1.27 10.41
C ILE A 403 -8.18 1.63 10.45
N HIS A 404 -7.34 0.65 10.78
CA HIS A 404 -5.90 0.85 10.88
C HIS A 404 -5.27 1.14 9.51
N LEU A 405 -5.69 0.44 8.46
CA LEU A 405 -5.30 0.69 7.07
C LEU A 405 -5.70 2.11 6.62
N ASN A 406 -6.95 2.52 6.86
CA ASN A 406 -7.44 3.86 6.54
C ASN A 406 -6.65 4.94 7.29
N GLY A 407 -6.34 4.70 8.57
CA GLY A 407 -5.47 5.59 9.34
C GLY A 407 -4.07 5.76 8.74
N ILE A 408 -3.48 4.69 8.18
CA ILE A 408 -2.19 4.76 7.47
C ILE A 408 -2.33 5.52 6.14
N ALA A 409 -3.37 5.21 5.36
CA ALA A 409 -3.69 5.84 4.07
C ALA A 409 -3.86 7.37 4.15
N ARG A 410 -4.20 7.89 5.32
CA ARG A 410 -4.38 9.33 5.55
C ARG A 410 -3.16 10.01 6.16
N LYS A 411 -2.56 9.43 7.20
CA LYS A 411 -1.64 10.15 8.10
C LYS A 411 -0.17 9.86 7.92
N VAL A 412 0.20 8.75 7.29
CA VAL A 412 1.61 8.34 7.32
C VAL A 412 2.46 9.29 6.46
N ARG A 413 3.56 9.79 7.02
CA ARG A 413 4.42 10.78 6.32
C ARG A 413 5.08 10.24 5.05
N TYR A 414 5.23 8.92 4.94
CA TYR A 414 5.87 8.26 3.80
C TYR A 414 4.89 8.10 2.65
N THR A 415 5.13 8.81 1.54
CA THR A 415 4.23 8.88 0.37
C THR A 415 3.96 7.51 -0.26
N GLY A 416 4.98 6.69 -0.49
CA GLY A 416 4.82 5.35 -1.06
C GLY A 416 3.91 4.44 -0.22
N LEU A 417 4.14 4.40 1.10
CA LEU A 417 3.31 3.61 2.02
C LEU A 417 1.87 4.14 2.10
N ARG A 418 1.70 5.48 2.05
CA ARG A 418 0.39 6.13 2.03
C ARG A 418 -0.39 5.77 0.77
N PHE A 419 0.25 5.84 -0.39
CA PHE A 419 -0.34 5.50 -1.69
C PHE A 419 -0.78 4.04 -1.72
N TYR A 420 0.06 3.12 -1.26
CA TYR A 420 -0.27 1.70 -1.20
C TYR A 420 -1.46 1.43 -0.27
N ALA A 421 -1.47 2.01 0.94
CA ALA A 421 -2.63 1.89 1.83
C ALA A 421 -3.93 2.46 1.23
N ARG A 422 -3.85 3.54 0.43
CA ARG A 422 -5.02 4.10 -0.29
C ARG A 422 -5.54 3.14 -1.35
N SER A 423 -4.69 2.43 -2.09
CA SER A 423 -5.15 1.47 -3.10
C SER A 423 -5.89 0.30 -2.45
N MET A 424 -5.40 -0.25 -1.35
CA MET A 424 -6.09 -1.33 -0.63
C MET A 424 -7.44 -0.89 -0.05
N ILE A 425 -7.55 0.33 0.48
CA ILE A 425 -8.86 0.85 0.94
C ILE A 425 -9.83 1.02 -0.22
N ARG A 426 -9.35 1.45 -1.41
CA ARG A 426 -10.18 1.54 -2.61
C ARG A 426 -10.69 0.17 -3.03
N GLU A 427 -9.82 -0.82 -3.12
CA GLU A 427 -10.20 -2.20 -3.46
C GLU A 427 -11.20 -2.79 -2.44
N ALA A 428 -10.98 -2.54 -1.15
CA ALA A 428 -11.89 -2.98 -0.09
C ALA A 428 -13.27 -2.30 -0.15
N ALA A 429 -13.32 -1.05 -0.62
CA ALA A 429 -14.56 -0.30 -0.82
C ALA A 429 -15.29 -0.76 -2.09
N GLU A 430 -14.58 -0.90 -3.21
CA GLU A 430 -15.11 -1.41 -4.49
C GLU A 430 -15.69 -2.82 -4.34
N ALA A 431 -15.01 -3.71 -3.62
CA ALA A 431 -15.52 -5.06 -3.32
C ALA A 431 -16.85 -5.06 -2.53
N ARG A 432 -17.17 -3.94 -1.85
CA ARG A 432 -18.42 -3.74 -1.10
C ARG A 432 -19.42 -2.82 -1.82
N GLY A 433 -19.10 -2.37 -3.04
CA GLY A 433 -19.92 -1.41 -3.79
C GLY A 433 -19.96 -0.02 -3.16
N LEU A 434 -18.87 0.40 -2.51
CA LEU A 434 -18.76 1.65 -1.77
C LEU A 434 -17.63 2.52 -2.30
N THR A 435 -17.72 3.83 -2.08
CA THR A 435 -16.56 4.71 -2.15
C THR A 435 -15.68 4.54 -0.91
N PRO A 436 -14.37 4.88 -0.97
CA PRO A 436 -13.50 4.91 0.20
C PRO A 436 -14.08 5.71 1.37
N GLU A 437 -14.78 6.80 1.07
CA GLU A 437 -15.39 7.68 2.06
C GLU A 437 -16.63 7.05 2.72
N GLN A 438 -17.46 6.34 1.95
CA GLN A 438 -18.59 5.57 2.47
C GLN A 438 -18.13 4.40 3.33
N LEU A 439 -17.08 3.68 2.89
CA LEU A 439 -16.46 2.64 3.70
C LEU A 439 -15.96 3.24 5.03
N ALA A 440 -15.27 4.37 4.99
CA ALA A 440 -14.76 5.00 6.19
C ALA A 440 -15.86 5.53 7.14
N ASP A 441 -17.07 5.87 6.67
CA ASP A 441 -18.21 6.22 7.54
C ASP A 441 -18.70 4.98 8.31
N ARG A 442 -18.67 3.80 7.69
CA ARG A 442 -19.11 2.52 8.29
C ARG A 442 -18.11 1.90 9.24
N LEU A 443 -16.84 2.30 9.13
CA LEU A 443 -15.76 1.76 9.94
C LEU A 443 -15.60 2.45 11.30
N VAL A 444 -16.51 3.31 11.73
CA VAL A 444 -16.44 3.92 13.08
C VAL A 444 -16.92 2.90 14.11
N PRO A 445 -16.11 2.51 15.12
CA PRO A 445 -16.58 1.59 16.15
C PRO A 445 -17.59 2.23 17.10
N ASP A 446 -18.48 1.40 17.61
CA ASP A 446 -19.50 1.69 18.61
C ASP A 446 -18.88 1.83 20.01
N PHE A 447 -17.68 1.26 20.21
CA PHE A 447 -16.94 1.19 21.48
C PHE A 447 -17.73 0.61 22.66
N GLU A 448 -18.65 -0.32 22.38
CA GLU A 448 -19.56 -0.92 23.37
C GLU A 448 -20.43 0.12 24.09
N LEU A 449 -20.62 1.30 23.48
CA LEU A 449 -21.58 2.28 23.95
C LEU A 449 -23.00 1.76 23.66
N ASP A 450 -23.93 2.09 24.55
CA ASP A 450 -25.34 1.77 24.34
C ASP A 450 -26.01 2.76 23.37
N ALA A 451 -27.30 2.53 23.11
CA ALA A 451 -28.09 3.32 22.18
C ALA A 451 -28.20 4.81 22.57
N GLU A 452 -27.99 5.18 23.84
CA GLU A 452 -27.96 6.58 24.29
C GLU A 452 -26.59 7.24 24.06
N GLY A 453 -25.60 6.47 23.59
CA GLY A 453 -24.24 6.94 23.32
C GLY A 453 -23.35 7.01 24.55
N GLY A 454 -23.68 6.27 25.62
CA GLY A 454 -22.86 6.22 26.83
C GLY A 454 -22.48 4.81 27.25
N MET A 455 -21.76 4.70 28.36
CA MET A 455 -21.44 3.42 29.00
C MET A 455 -21.57 3.57 30.52
N THR A 456 -22.14 2.56 31.18
CA THR A 456 -22.22 2.51 32.65
C THR A 456 -21.07 1.70 33.22
N LEU A 457 -20.32 2.32 34.13
CA LEU A 457 -19.17 1.74 34.81
C LEU A 457 -19.53 1.48 36.27
N ASP A 458 -19.62 0.21 36.63
CA ASP A 458 -20.06 -0.23 37.95
C ASP A 458 -18.87 -0.44 38.90
N TYR A 459 -18.91 0.21 40.06
CA TYR A 459 -17.95 0.03 41.15
C TYR A 459 -18.54 -0.75 42.33
N GLY A 460 -19.82 -1.17 42.26
CA GLY A 460 -20.60 -1.76 43.34
C GLY A 460 -21.50 -0.72 44.03
N PRO A 461 -21.03 -0.03 45.08
CA PRO A 461 -21.86 0.91 45.84
C PRO A 461 -22.04 2.28 45.15
N ARG A 462 -21.41 2.49 43.98
CA ARG A 462 -21.55 3.69 43.15
C ARG A 462 -21.34 3.32 41.70
N SER A 463 -21.95 4.09 40.80
CA SER A 463 -21.78 3.92 39.36
C SER A 463 -21.38 5.23 38.69
N PHE A 464 -20.87 5.11 37.46
CA PHE A 464 -20.49 6.26 36.65
C PHE A 464 -21.00 6.10 35.23
N ARG A 465 -21.66 7.14 34.72
CA ARG A 465 -22.13 7.20 33.33
C ARG A 465 -21.10 7.94 32.48
N VAL A 466 -20.57 7.28 31.46
CA VAL A 466 -19.63 7.86 30.49
C VAL A 466 -20.41 8.72 29.48
N GLY A 467 -19.90 9.93 29.21
CA GLY A 467 -20.36 10.82 28.14
C GLY A 467 -19.18 11.46 27.40
N PHE A 468 -19.47 12.25 26.37
CA PHE A 468 -18.46 12.82 25.47
C PHE A 468 -18.66 14.32 25.23
N ASP A 469 -17.54 15.06 25.20
CA ASP A 469 -17.51 16.48 24.87
C ASP A 469 -17.49 16.73 23.35
N GLU A 470 -17.39 18.00 22.94
CA GLU A 470 -17.31 18.42 21.53
C GLU A 470 -16.08 17.90 20.77
N GLN A 471 -15.07 17.40 21.48
CA GLN A 471 -13.88 16.76 20.91
C GLN A 471 -13.89 15.23 21.07
N LEU A 472 -15.05 14.64 21.40
CA LEU A 472 -15.20 13.24 21.77
C LEU A 472 -14.26 12.80 22.90
N LYS A 473 -13.87 13.70 23.81
CA LYS A 473 -13.13 13.29 25.01
C LYS A 473 -14.12 12.71 26.01
N PRO A 474 -13.87 11.49 26.52
CA PRO A 474 -14.74 10.90 27.52
C PRO A 474 -14.67 11.66 28.85
N TYR A 475 -15.83 11.97 29.42
CA TYR A 475 -16.01 12.35 30.82
C TYR A 475 -16.93 11.34 31.51
N VAL A 476 -17.05 11.43 32.84
CA VAL A 476 -17.99 10.62 33.60
C VAL A 476 -18.89 11.48 34.48
N VAL A 477 -20.11 11.05 34.67
CA VAL A 477 -21.09 11.63 35.58
C VAL A 477 -21.35 10.62 36.69
N ASP A 478 -21.24 11.04 37.95
CA ASP A 478 -21.57 10.18 39.09
C ASP A 478 -23.08 10.15 39.37
N ASP A 479 -23.51 9.27 40.29
CA ASP A 479 -24.93 9.08 40.65
C ASP A 479 -25.60 10.38 41.16
N THR A 480 -24.83 11.41 41.52
CA THR A 480 -25.34 12.72 41.94
C THR A 480 -25.51 13.72 40.80
N GLY A 481 -25.19 13.32 39.57
CA GLY A 481 -25.16 14.18 38.38
C GLY A 481 -23.88 15.01 38.24
N LYS A 482 -22.84 14.77 39.05
CA LYS A 482 -21.62 15.59 39.01
C LYS A 482 -20.66 15.11 37.93
N LEU A 483 -20.34 16.01 37.00
CA LEU A 483 -19.39 15.76 35.91
C LEU A 483 -17.93 15.75 36.39
N ARG A 484 -17.17 14.76 35.92
CA ARG A 484 -15.74 14.57 36.21
C ARG A 484 -14.98 14.22 34.93
N LYS A 485 -13.88 14.92 34.66
CA LYS A 485 -13.00 14.68 33.49
C LYS A 485 -12.21 13.37 33.55
N ALA A 486 -12.20 12.71 34.71
CA ALA A 486 -11.53 11.44 34.91
C ALA A 486 -12.35 10.56 35.85
N LEU A 487 -12.37 9.27 35.55
CA LEU A 487 -12.94 8.27 36.42
C LEU A 487 -12.11 8.17 37.73
N PRO A 488 -12.75 8.19 38.91
CA PRO A 488 -12.04 8.01 40.18
C PRO A 488 -11.30 6.67 40.25
N LYS A 489 -10.11 6.65 40.86
CA LYS A 489 -9.41 5.38 41.11
C LYS A 489 -10.24 4.49 42.04
N PRO A 490 -10.26 3.16 41.83
CA PRO A 490 -10.86 2.21 42.76
C PRO A 490 -10.31 2.39 44.17
N GLY A 491 -11.19 2.45 45.17
CA GLY A 491 -10.87 2.61 46.58
C GLY A 491 -11.27 1.39 47.41
N VAL A 492 -10.92 1.40 48.70
CA VAL A 492 -11.13 0.28 49.64
C VAL A 492 -12.61 -0.04 49.89
N LYS A 493 -13.51 0.93 49.62
CA LYS A 493 -14.96 0.76 49.78
C LYS A 493 -15.66 0.30 48.50
N ASP A 494 -14.95 0.27 47.37
CA ASP A 494 -15.49 -0.19 46.10
C ASP A 494 -15.35 -1.73 46.00
N ASP A 495 -16.13 -2.33 45.11
CA ASP A 495 -16.07 -3.77 44.85
C ASP A 495 -14.67 -4.16 44.30
N PRO A 496 -14.02 -5.19 44.88
CA PRO A 496 -12.65 -5.55 44.53
C PRO A 496 -12.48 -6.16 43.14
N GLU A 497 -13.56 -6.61 42.48
CA GLU A 497 -13.53 -7.16 41.13
C GLU A 497 -14.08 -6.16 40.10
N LEU A 498 -15.25 -5.57 40.36
CA LEU A 498 -15.92 -4.67 39.41
C LEU A 498 -15.16 -3.37 39.21
N ALA A 499 -14.68 -2.73 40.29
CA ALA A 499 -14.06 -1.41 40.19
C ALA A 499 -12.73 -1.40 39.41
N PRO A 500 -11.77 -2.34 39.63
CA PRO A 500 -10.58 -2.43 38.79
C PRO A 500 -10.88 -2.71 37.32
N ALA A 501 -11.84 -3.61 37.04
CA ALA A 501 -12.26 -3.94 35.68
C ALA A 501 -12.89 -2.73 34.97
N ALA A 502 -13.80 -2.00 35.63
CA ALA A 502 -14.42 -0.79 35.12
C ALA A 502 -13.38 0.32 34.87
N TYR A 503 -12.40 0.49 35.76
CA TYR A 503 -11.32 1.45 35.56
C TYR A 503 -10.43 1.11 34.36
N GLN A 504 -10.11 -0.17 34.17
CA GLN A 504 -9.37 -0.65 33.01
C GLN A 504 -10.17 -0.47 31.71
N ARG A 505 -11.48 -0.75 31.72
CA ARG A 505 -12.38 -0.56 30.59
C ARG A 505 -12.43 0.91 30.16
N PHE A 506 -12.61 1.84 31.11
CA PHE A 506 -12.56 3.28 30.81
C PHE A 506 -11.21 3.75 30.27
N SER A 507 -10.11 3.22 30.81
CA SER A 507 -8.76 3.55 30.31
C SER A 507 -8.55 3.10 28.86
N THR A 508 -9.10 1.94 28.50
CA THR A 508 -9.06 1.38 27.14
C THR A 508 -9.93 2.20 26.20
N LEU A 509 -11.20 2.43 26.56
CA LEU A 509 -12.13 3.32 25.84
C LEU A 509 -11.50 4.68 25.55
N LYS A 510 -10.87 5.31 26.54
CA LYS A 510 -10.22 6.61 26.39
C LYS A 510 -9.07 6.60 25.38
N LYS A 511 -8.31 5.51 25.30
CA LYS A 511 -7.23 5.36 24.31
C LYS A 511 -7.82 5.17 22.91
N ASP A 512 -8.83 4.31 22.79
CA ASP A 512 -9.38 3.90 21.50
C ASP A 512 -10.20 5.02 20.86
N VAL A 513 -11.03 5.71 21.63
CA VAL A 513 -11.78 6.89 21.15
C VAL A 513 -10.81 8.00 20.77
N ARG A 514 -9.75 8.26 21.56
CA ARG A 514 -8.74 9.28 21.23
C ARG A 514 -8.03 9.00 19.89
N ALA A 515 -7.85 7.74 19.53
CA ALA A 515 -7.24 7.38 18.26
C ALA A 515 -8.12 7.74 17.04
N ASN A 516 -9.44 7.81 17.23
CA ASN A 516 -10.44 8.00 16.17
C ASN A 516 -11.06 9.41 16.16
N ALA A 517 -11.23 10.04 17.32
CA ALA A 517 -11.98 11.29 17.49
C ALA A 517 -11.53 12.42 16.57
N ALA A 518 -10.23 12.75 16.59
CA ALA A 518 -9.66 13.81 15.77
C ALA A 518 -9.85 13.55 14.27
N ASP A 519 -9.89 12.28 13.85
CA ASP A 519 -10.07 11.93 12.46
C ASP A 519 -11.49 12.09 11.99
N GLN A 520 -12.46 11.75 12.85
CA GLN A 520 -13.87 11.92 12.52
C GLN A 520 -14.25 13.40 12.46
N ILE A 521 -13.76 14.21 13.41
CA ILE A 521 -13.94 15.67 13.40
C ILE A 521 -13.36 16.28 12.12
N ALA A 522 -12.11 15.94 11.77
CA ALA A 522 -11.48 16.43 10.55
C ALA A 522 -12.19 15.95 9.27
N ARG A 523 -12.84 14.78 9.29
CA ARG A 523 -13.63 14.29 8.15
C ARG A 523 -14.93 15.05 7.97
N LEU A 524 -15.62 15.38 9.06
CA LEU A 524 -16.84 16.19 9.00
C LEU A 524 -16.53 17.63 8.55
N GLU A 525 -15.42 18.21 9.03
CA GLU A 525 -14.95 19.51 8.54
C GLU A 525 -14.62 19.46 7.04
N ALA A 526 -13.89 18.43 6.59
CA ALA A 526 -13.60 18.23 5.17
C ALA A 526 -14.88 18.01 4.33
N ALA A 527 -15.87 17.31 4.88
CA ALA A 527 -17.16 17.08 4.22
C ALA A 527 -17.95 18.39 4.05
N MET A 528 -17.90 19.30 5.04
CA MET A 528 -18.46 20.65 4.92
C MET A 528 -17.77 21.43 3.79
N VAL A 529 -16.44 21.41 3.75
CA VAL A 529 -15.64 22.15 2.75
C VAL A 529 -15.81 21.60 1.33
N THR A 530 -15.86 20.28 1.18
CA THR A 530 -16.00 19.61 -0.13
C THR A 530 -17.45 19.48 -0.60
N GLY A 531 -18.42 19.92 0.22
CA GLY A 531 -19.84 19.84 -0.12
C GLY A 531 -20.39 18.42 -0.17
N ARG A 532 -19.79 17.47 0.58
CA ARG A 532 -20.24 16.07 0.59
C ARG A 532 -21.70 15.97 1.04
N ARG A 533 -22.42 15.02 0.44
CA ARG A 533 -23.84 14.73 0.72
C ARG A 533 -24.06 13.27 1.11
N TRP A 534 -25.09 13.04 1.92
CA TRP A 534 -25.56 11.73 2.35
C TRP A 534 -27.06 11.60 2.07
N THR A 535 -27.50 10.37 1.85
CA THR A 535 -28.93 10.04 1.86
C THR A 535 -29.49 10.13 3.29
N PRO A 536 -30.81 10.26 3.48
CA PRO A 536 -31.41 10.27 4.81
C PRO A 536 -31.15 8.99 5.61
N ASP A 537 -31.11 7.83 4.95
CA ASP A 537 -30.81 6.55 5.59
C ASP A 537 -29.35 6.46 6.04
N ASP A 538 -28.40 6.84 5.18
CA ASP A 538 -26.99 6.90 5.55
C ASP A 538 -26.75 7.89 6.69
N PHE A 539 -27.40 9.06 6.64
CA PHE A 539 -27.30 10.07 7.70
C PHE A 539 -27.79 9.54 9.05
N ARG A 540 -28.93 8.86 9.07
CA ARG A 540 -29.46 8.23 10.29
C ARG A 540 -28.50 7.16 10.80
N ALA A 541 -28.08 6.24 9.94
CA ALA A 541 -27.21 5.13 10.32
C ALA A 541 -25.83 5.58 10.83
N PHE A 542 -25.17 6.53 10.16
CA PHE A 542 -23.78 6.88 10.46
C PHE A 542 -23.63 7.99 11.50
N PHE A 543 -24.68 8.80 11.71
CA PHE A 543 -24.60 9.94 12.61
C PHE A 543 -25.67 9.91 13.70
N LEU A 544 -26.95 9.75 13.36
CA LEU A 544 -28.03 9.87 14.34
C LEU A 544 -28.09 8.69 15.31
N ASP A 545 -28.04 7.48 14.76
CA ASP A 545 -28.20 6.24 15.52
C ASP A 545 -26.87 5.69 16.03
N HIS A 546 -25.76 6.15 15.43
CA HIS A 546 -24.43 5.71 15.82
C HIS A 546 -24.06 6.22 17.23
N PRO A 547 -23.76 5.33 18.21
CA PRO A 547 -23.54 5.70 19.62
C PRO A 547 -22.49 6.78 19.87
N LEU A 548 -21.35 6.72 19.17
CA LEU A 548 -20.30 7.75 19.27
C LEU A 548 -20.55 8.99 18.39
N MET A 549 -20.86 8.81 17.11
CA MET A 549 -20.91 9.91 16.13
C MET A 549 -22.04 10.90 16.38
N TRP A 550 -23.14 10.46 17.00
CA TRP A 550 -24.26 11.31 17.43
C TRP A 550 -23.80 12.50 18.28
N HIS A 551 -22.79 12.30 19.15
CA HIS A 551 -22.25 13.37 19.98
C HIS A 551 -21.70 14.51 19.13
N ILE A 552 -21.01 14.23 18.02
CA ILE A 552 -20.53 15.30 17.15
C ILE A 552 -21.63 15.82 16.23
N ALA A 553 -22.48 14.94 15.71
CA ALA A 553 -23.51 15.32 14.76
C ALA A 553 -24.50 16.35 15.31
N ARG A 554 -24.93 16.20 16.58
CA ARG A 554 -25.86 17.15 17.22
C ARG A 554 -25.28 18.53 17.53
N ARG A 555 -23.96 18.70 17.34
CA ARG A 555 -23.23 19.96 17.60
C ARG A 555 -22.97 20.76 16.32
N LEU A 556 -23.54 20.30 15.21
CA LEU A 556 -23.40 20.88 13.88
C LEU A 556 -24.75 21.34 13.33
N ILE A 557 -24.70 22.33 12.45
CA ILE A 557 -25.83 22.69 11.60
C ILE A 557 -25.74 21.89 10.31
N TRP A 558 -26.83 21.22 9.96
CA TRP A 558 -26.95 20.40 8.76
C TRP A 558 -27.83 21.11 7.73
N THR A 559 -27.80 20.68 6.47
CA THR A 559 -28.73 21.08 5.44
C THR A 559 -29.41 19.86 4.84
N ALA A 560 -30.68 19.99 4.46
CA ALA A 560 -31.41 19.05 3.63
C ALA A 560 -31.95 19.81 2.42
N ASP A 561 -31.39 19.56 1.24
CA ASP A 561 -31.64 20.36 0.02
C ASP A 561 -31.49 21.87 0.31
N ASP A 562 -30.35 22.23 0.91
CA ASP A 562 -29.97 23.58 1.35
C ASP A 562 -30.82 24.22 2.47
N ARG A 563 -31.87 23.55 2.98
CA ARG A 563 -32.61 24.02 4.15
C ARG A 563 -31.88 23.64 5.44
N PRO A 564 -31.47 24.61 6.29
CA PRO A 564 -30.68 24.30 7.47
C PRO A 564 -31.53 23.75 8.62
N PHE A 565 -30.96 22.82 9.38
CA PHE A 565 -31.57 22.23 10.59
C PHE A 565 -30.51 21.80 11.61
N ARG A 566 -30.93 21.60 12.86
CA ARG A 566 -30.12 21.00 13.94
C ARG A 566 -30.73 19.68 14.40
N ILE A 567 -29.95 18.89 15.13
CA ILE A 567 -30.44 17.69 15.84
C ILE A 567 -30.62 18.04 17.32
N ALA A 568 -31.82 17.83 17.85
CA ALA A 568 -32.17 18.06 19.25
C ALA A 568 -31.76 16.89 20.17
N GLU A 569 -31.81 17.10 21.49
CA GLU A 569 -31.42 16.15 22.55
C GLU A 569 -32.09 14.78 22.43
N ASP A 570 -33.33 14.77 21.95
CA ASP A 570 -34.19 13.59 21.78
C ASP A 570 -34.08 12.97 20.37
N ARG A 571 -33.08 13.38 19.59
CA ARG A 571 -32.82 12.97 18.19
C ARG A 571 -33.88 13.43 17.18
N THR A 572 -34.75 14.37 17.56
CA THR A 572 -35.60 15.07 16.59
C THR A 572 -34.82 16.17 15.86
N PHE A 573 -35.43 16.76 14.83
CA PHE A 573 -34.83 17.84 14.06
C PHE A 573 -35.58 19.15 14.29
N ALA A 574 -34.84 20.24 14.39
CA ALA A 574 -35.41 21.57 14.59
C ALA A 574 -34.83 22.59 13.61
N GLY A 575 -35.67 23.55 13.21
CA GLY A 575 -35.30 24.72 12.44
C GLY A 575 -34.61 25.79 13.30
N VAL A 576 -34.37 26.96 12.69
CA VAL A 576 -33.71 28.10 13.37
C VAL A 576 -34.60 28.73 14.44
N ASP A 577 -35.92 28.63 14.29
CA ASP A 577 -36.92 29.13 15.24
C ASP A 577 -37.36 28.05 16.26
N ASP A 578 -36.60 26.96 16.34
CA ASP A 578 -36.84 25.78 17.17
C ASP A 578 -38.15 25.02 16.87
N ASP A 579 -38.69 25.23 15.67
CA ASP A 579 -39.84 24.52 15.14
C ASP A 579 -39.45 23.14 14.59
N ALA A 580 -40.36 22.18 14.66
CA ALA A 580 -40.10 20.82 14.20
C ALA A 580 -39.77 20.78 12.71
N PHE A 581 -38.59 20.25 12.37
CA PHE A 581 -38.12 20.13 11.00
C PHE A 581 -38.43 18.73 10.44
N ALA A 582 -39.25 18.66 9.40
CA ALA A 582 -39.54 17.41 8.69
C ALA A 582 -38.45 17.13 7.64
N LEU A 583 -37.62 16.12 7.91
CA LEU A 583 -36.58 15.66 6.97
C LEU A 583 -37.19 14.86 5.81
N PRO A 584 -37.07 15.30 4.55
CA PRO A 584 -37.60 14.55 3.41
C PRO A 584 -36.84 13.24 3.18
N ASP A 585 -37.53 12.19 2.74
CA ASP A 585 -36.96 10.86 2.53
C ASP A 585 -35.95 10.77 1.38
N THR A 586 -35.95 11.75 0.48
CA THR A 586 -35.05 11.81 -0.68
C THR A 586 -34.11 13.01 -0.66
N ALA A 587 -34.04 13.74 0.46
CA ALA A 587 -33.20 14.94 0.54
C ALA A 587 -31.71 14.59 0.53
N GLU A 588 -30.90 15.46 -0.07
CA GLU A 588 -29.46 15.40 0.07
C GLU A 588 -29.04 16.12 1.35
N ILE A 589 -28.50 15.36 2.30
CA ILE A 589 -28.10 15.89 3.60
C ILE A 589 -26.62 16.26 3.57
N GLY A 590 -26.29 17.46 4.02
CA GLY A 590 -24.92 17.96 4.11
C GLY A 590 -24.66 18.72 5.40
N ILE A 591 -23.40 19.06 5.65
CA ILE A 591 -23.05 20.00 6.72
C ILE A 591 -23.15 21.42 6.14
N ALA A 592 -23.85 22.31 6.85
CA ALA A 592 -24.03 23.68 6.40
C ALA A 592 -22.70 24.43 6.40
N HIS A 593 -22.34 25.04 5.26
CA HIS A 593 -21.24 25.98 5.19
C HIS A 593 -21.77 27.40 5.45
N PRO A 594 -21.11 28.25 6.26
CA PRO A 594 -21.63 29.58 6.60
C PRO A 594 -21.82 30.49 5.38
N LEU A 595 -21.04 30.29 4.32
CA LEU A 595 -21.24 30.97 3.02
C LEU A 595 -22.65 30.78 2.47
N HIS A 596 -23.24 29.59 2.62
CA HIS A 596 -24.60 29.30 2.14
C HIS A 596 -25.67 29.76 3.14
N LEU A 597 -25.35 29.84 4.42
CA LEU A 597 -26.27 30.33 5.45
C LEU A 597 -26.47 31.86 5.40
N GLY A 598 -25.44 32.61 4.96
CA GLY A 598 -25.51 34.07 4.88
C GLY A 598 -25.89 34.71 6.21
N ASP A 599 -26.90 35.57 6.21
CA ASP A 599 -27.36 36.28 7.41
C ASP A 599 -27.91 35.35 8.51
N ALA A 600 -28.33 34.12 8.14
CA ALA A 600 -28.84 33.14 9.10
C ALA A 600 -27.76 32.60 10.05
N VAL A 601 -26.46 32.82 9.75
CA VAL A 601 -25.35 32.42 10.63
C VAL A 601 -25.54 33.00 12.04
N LYS A 602 -26.00 34.25 12.16
CA LYS A 602 -26.20 34.89 13.46
C LYS A 602 -27.29 34.18 14.26
N ALA A 603 -28.46 33.95 13.65
CA ALA A 603 -29.57 33.29 14.32
C ALA A 603 -29.20 31.87 14.77
N TRP A 604 -28.52 31.11 13.92
CA TRP A 604 -28.01 29.78 14.31
C TRP A 604 -26.95 29.85 15.42
N SER A 605 -26.11 30.89 15.45
CA SER A 605 -25.12 31.07 16.51
C SER A 605 -25.78 31.35 17.85
N ASP A 606 -26.85 32.16 17.85
CA ASP A 606 -27.65 32.45 19.04
C ASP A 606 -28.33 31.16 19.56
N VAL A 607 -28.93 30.36 18.67
CA VAL A 607 -29.53 29.05 19.04
C VAL A 607 -28.49 28.11 19.67
N LEU A 608 -27.31 27.94 19.06
CA LEU A 608 -26.29 27.06 19.65
C LEU A 608 -25.77 27.59 21.00
N ALA A 609 -25.72 28.91 21.19
CA ALA A 609 -25.32 29.52 22.45
C ALA A 609 -26.36 29.29 23.56
N ASP A 610 -27.65 29.43 23.26
CA ASP A 610 -28.75 29.22 24.21
C ASP A 610 -28.79 27.78 24.75
N TYR A 611 -28.42 26.81 23.92
CA TYR A 611 -28.30 25.39 24.28
C TYR A 611 -26.90 25.00 24.81
N GLU A 612 -25.98 25.96 24.99
CA GLU A 612 -24.59 25.76 25.43
C GLU A 612 -23.81 24.75 24.53
N ILE A 613 -24.12 24.72 23.24
CA ILE A 613 -23.55 23.78 22.27
C ILE A 613 -22.23 24.34 21.72
N LEU A 614 -21.13 23.68 22.08
CA LEU A 614 -19.82 23.91 21.47
C LEU A 614 -19.65 23.08 20.20
N GLN A 615 -19.23 23.74 19.11
CA GLN A 615 -18.99 23.08 17.83
C GLN A 615 -17.64 22.33 17.83
N PRO A 616 -17.56 21.16 17.18
CA PRO A 616 -16.35 20.33 17.11
C PRO A 616 -15.22 20.96 16.28
N PHE A 617 -15.57 21.86 15.36
CA PHE A 617 -14.68 22.65 14.52
C PHE A 617 -15.35 23.99 14.22
N LEU A 618 -14.61 24.95 13.65
CA LEU A 618 -15.16 26.25 13.26
C LEU A 618 -16.10 26.09 12.05
N GLN A 619 -17.40 25.91 12.33
CA GLN A 619 -18.47 25.93 11.33
C GLN A 619 -19.08 27.33 11.21
N LEU A 620 -19.88 27.78 12.19
CA LEU A 620 -20.57 29.07 12.09
C LEU A 620 -19.61 30.26 12.24
N GLY A 621 -18.55 30.09 13.05
CA GLY A 621 -17.48 31.08 13.21
C GLY A 621 -16.43 31.07 12.09
N ARG A 622 -16.63 30.28 11.03
CA ARG A 622 -15.67 30.21 9.91
C ARG A 622 -15.71 31.49 9.09
N GLN A 623 -14.53 32.01 8.77
CA GLN A 623 -14.43 33.23 7.96
C GLN A 623 -14.82 32.94 6.52
N ILE A 624 -15.67 33.80 5.96
CA ILE A 624 -16.09 33.74 4.56
C ILE A 624 -15.23 34.72 3.77
N HIS A 625 -14.65 34.23 2.67
CA HIS A 625 -13.83 35.04 1.78
C HIS A 625 -14.43 35.03 0.38
N THR A 626 -14.34 36.16 -0.31
CA THR A 626 -14.85 36.31 -1.68
C THR A 626 -13.74 36.72 -2.64
N LEU A 627 -13.91 36.30 -3.89
CA LEU A 627 -13.12 36.80 -5.02
C LEU A 627 -13.62 38.19 -5.42
N THR A 628 -12.70 39.09 -5.70
CA THR A 628 -13.01 40.35 -6.40
C THR A 628 -13.36 40.07 -7.86
N GLU A 629 -13.97 41.02 -8.55
CA GLU A 629 -14.34 40.84 -9.97
C GLU A 629 -13.11 40.56 -10.86
N GLY A 630 -12.00 41.27 -10.60
CA GLY A 630 -10.76 41.07 -11.34
C GLY A 630 -10.12 39.70 -11.11
N GLU A 631 -10.16 39.20 -9.88
CA GLU A 631 -9.68 37.84 -9.57
C GLU A 631 -10.58 36.77 -10.17
N ARG A 632 -11.89 36.99 -10.16
CA ARG A 632 -12.86 36.06 -10.75
C ARG A 632 -12.62 35.87 -12.25
N ALA A 633 -12.31 36.96 -12.96
CA ALA A 633 -12.00 36.93 -14.39
C ALA A 633 -10.55 36.52 -14.72
N GLY A 634 -9.68 36.42 -13.71
CA GLY A 634 -8.25 36.17 -13.87
C GLY A 634 -7.83 34.75 -13.51
N ASP A 635 -6.58 34.44 -13.84
CA ASP A 635 -5.91 33.19 -13.53
C ASP A 635 -4.97 33.29 -12.32
N ARG A 636 -4.92 34.46 -11.64
CA ARG A 636 -4.00 34.76 -10.53
C ARG A 636 -4.70 35.43 -9.35
N LEU A 637 -4.20 35.14 -8.14
CA LEU A 637 -4.57 35.82 -6.90
C LEU A 637 -3.46 36.77 -6.44
N GLY A 638 -3.36 37.92 -7.10
CA GLY A 638 -2.30 38.91 -6.88
C GLY A 638 -2.15 39.40 -5.43
N ARG A 639 -3.21 39.33 -4.61
CA ARG A 639 -3.17 39.75 -3.19
C ARG A 639 -2.25 38.92 -2.29
N PHE A 640 -1.85 37.72 -2.73
CA PHE A 640 -0.95 36.83 -1.99
C PHE A 640 0.46 36.77 -2.57
N GLU A 641 0.69 37.42 -3.72
CA GLU A 641 1.95 37.35 -4.44
C GLU A 641 2.99 38.31 -3.84
N GLY A 642 4.27 37.94 -3.92
CA GLY A 642 5.39 38.69 -3.37
C GLY A 642 5.48 38.65 -1.84
N VAL A 643 4.58 37.95 -1.15
CA VAL A 643 4.62 37.78 0.32
C VAL A 643 5.66 36.73 0.69
N THR A 644 6.50 37.05 1.66
CA THR A 644 7.48 36.11 2.23
C THR A 644 6.91 35.45 3.48
N VAL A 645 6.93 34.12 3.52
CA VAL A 645 6.37 33.30 4.60
C VAL A 645 7.39 32.26 5.07
N PRO A 646 7.39 31.83 6.34
CA PRO A 646 8.23 30.74 6.79
C PRO A 646 7.93 29.43 6.03
N THR A 647 8.97 28.69 5.62
CA THR A 647 8.86 27.39 4.92
C THR A 647 8.01 26.38 5.71
N GLY A 648 8.10 26.41 7.04
CA GLY A 648 7.26 25.57 7.90
C GLY A 648 5.76 25.82 7.73
N ARG A 649 5.34 27.04 7.39
CA ARG A 649 3.92 27.36 7.11
C ARG A 649 3.48 26.87 5.75
N VAL A 650 4.32 26.98 4.72
CA VAL A 650 4.08 26.37 3.39
C VAL A 650 3.92 24.85 3.54
N LEU A 651 4.80 24.19 4.30
CA LEU A 651 4.66 22.76 4.60
C LEU A 651 3.38 22.43 5.36
N GLY A 652 2.86 23.38 6.15
CA GLY A 652 1.57 23.28 6.83
C GLY A 652 0.39 23.07 5.88
N LEU A 653 0.44 23.65 4.67
CA LEU A 653 -0.59 23.50 3.64
C LEU A 653 -0.81 22.04 3.23
N THR A 654 0.19 21.18 3.36
CA THR A 654 0.05 19.74 3.04
C THR A 654 -1.00 19.02 3.88
N ARG A 655 -1.41 19.60 5.02
CA ARG A 655 -2.52 19.12 5.84
C ARG A 655 -3.89 19.39 5.21
N HIS A 656 -3.96 20.36 4.30
CA HIS A 656 -5.16 20.78 3.57
C HIS A 656 -5.21 20.21 2.14
N GLY A 657 -4.45 19.15 1.86
CA GLY A 657 -4.46 18.48 0.56
C GLY A 657 -3.48 19.03 -0.46
N TRP A 658 -2.66 20.02 -0.09
CA TRP A 658 -1.61 20.52 -0.97
C TRP A 658 -0.48 19.49 -1.12
N GLU A 659 0.05 19.39 -2.33
CA GLU A 659 1.12 18.49 -2.73
C GLU A 659 2.32 19.30 -3.18
N ARG A 660 3.49 18.97 -2.62
CA ARG A 660 4.76 19.62 -2.99
C ARG A 660 5.10 19.28 -4.44
N GLY A 661 5.71 20.24 -5.13
CA GLY A 661 6.26 20.03 -6.45
C GLY A 661 7.30 18.91 -6.48
N THR A 662 7.56 18.39 -7.66
CA THR A 662 8.64 17.44 -7.84
C THR A 662 9.98 18.14 -7.65
N PRO A 663 10.94 17.55 -6.92
CA PRO A 663 12.25 18.17 -6.70
C PRO A 663 12.94 18.45 -8.03
N GLN A 664 13.42 19.69 -8.19
CA GLN A 664 14.20 20.17 -9.33
C GLN A 664 15.70 20.15 -8.98
N ASP A 665 16.52 20.86 -9.76
CA ASP A 665 17.96 21.04 -9.55
C ASP A 665 18.29 21.41 -8.09
N GLY A 666 19.35 20.80 -7.56
CA GLY A 666 19.72 20.94 -6.14
C GLY A 666 18.73 20.30 -5.15
N GLY A 667 17.77 19.51 -5.64
CA GLY A 667 16.74 18.87 -4.81
C GLY A 667 15.72 19.86 -4.26
N VAL A 668 15.46 20.95 -4.98
CA VAL A 668 14.56 22.03 -4.53
C VAL A 668 13.19 21.89 -5.18
N GLU A 669 12.14 21.84 -4.36
CA GLU A 669 10.74 21.83 -4.79
C GLU A 669 10.27 23.28 -4.94
N GLY A 670 10.28 23.80 -6.17
CA GLY A 670 9.99 25.21 -6.47
C GLY A 670 8.51 25.60 -6.46
N TRP A 671 7.59 24.69 -6.15
CA TRP A 671 6.17 25.00 -6.06
C TRP A 671 5.43 24.05 -5.12
N ILE A 672 4.19 24.40 -4.79
CA ILE A 672 3.21 23.53 -4.13
C ILE A 672 1.85 23.71 -4.82
N SER A 673 1.06 22.64 -4.93
CA SER A 673 -0.22 22.68 -5.67
C SER A 673 -1.35 21.96 -4.94
N VAL A 674 -2.60 22.30 -5.22
CA VAL A 674 -3.78 21.59 -4.71
C VAL A 674 -4.82 21.41 -5.82
N PRO A 675 -5.49 20.26 -5.93
CA PRO A 675 -6.62 20.09 -6.84
C PRO A 675 -7.75 21.06 -6.50
N ALA A 676 -8.36 21.64 -7.53
CA ALA A 676 -9.42 22.65 -7.42
C ALA A 676 -10.72 22.26 -8.15
N GLY A 677 -10.84 20.98 -8.54
CA GLY A 677 -12.02 20.43 -9.21
C GLY A 677 -12.04 20.63 -10.73
N GLY A 678 -12.61 19.66 -11.46
CA GLY A 678 -12.77 19.72 -12.93
C GLY A 678 -11.46 19.83 -13.71
N GLU A 679 -10.45 19.02 -13.38
CA GLU A 679 -9.10 19.07 -13.99
C GLU A 679 -8.39 20.43 -13.82
N ARG A 680 -8.62 21.10 -12.68
CA ARG A 680 -7.95 22.35 -12.31
C ARG A 680 -7.12 22.17 -11.05
N TRP A 681 -6.04 22.94 -10.95
CA TRP A 681 -5.15 23.01 -9.80
C TRP A 681 -4.86 24.45 -9.45
N VAL A 682 -4.72 24.75 -8.17
CA VAL A 682 -4.09 25.99 -7.73
C VAL A 682 -2.63 25.70 -7.42
N VAL A 683 -1.72 26.50 -7.97
CA VAL A 683 -0.28 26.32 -7.86
C VAL A 683 0.33 27.59 -7.27
N ILE A 684 1.18 27.42 -6.26
CA ILE A 684 1.97 28.50 -5.68
C ILE A 684 3.42 28.30 -6.11
N ASP A 685 3.95 29.27 -6.84
CA ASP A 685 5.38 29.35 -7.17
C ASP A 685 6.17 29.85 -5.95
N LEU A 686 7.18 29.09 -5.54
CA LEU A 686 7.98 29.34 -4.35
C LEU A 686 9.41 29.74 -4.75
N ASP A 687 9.90 30.81 -4.15
CA ASP A 687 11.30 31.23 -4.26
C ASP A 687 11.93 31.36 -2.86
N PRO A 688 13.06 30.71 -2.56
CA PRO A 688 13.89 29.91 -3.47
C PRO A 688 13.35 28.49 -3.74
N GLY A 689 12.30 28.05 -3.04
CA GLY A 689 11.77 26.68 -3.07
C GLY A 689 12.18 25.86 -1.85
N ILE A 690 11.62 24.66 -1.69
CA ILE A 690 11.82 23.79 -0.52
C ILE A 690 12.91 22.76 -0.80
N ALA A 691 14.04 22.80 -0.09
CA ALA A 691 15.09 21.79 -0.22
C ALA A 691 14.68 20.45 0.40
N VAL A 692 14.73 19.36 -0.38
CA VAL A 692 14.36 18.02 0.07
C VAL A 692 15.35 17.49 1.10
N GLY A 693 14.83 17.04 2.23
CA GLY A 693 15.64 16.45 3.31
C GLY A 693 16.36 17.47 4.19
N ALA A 694 16.33 18.76 3.83
CA ALA A 694 16.95 19.86 4.58
C ALA A 694 16.09 21.14 4.48
N VAL A 695 14.85 21.06 4.99
CA VAL A 695 13.83 22.13 4.85
C VAL A 695 14.23 23.45 5.54
N GLU A 696 15.21 23.40 6.42
CA GLU A 696 15.82 24.52 7.13
C GLU A 696 16.82 25.34 6.30
N VAL A 697 17.28 24.81 5.15
CA VAL A 697 18.24 25.49 4.27
C VAL A 697 17.65 26.80 3.72
N PHE A 698 16.36 26.77 3.39
CA PHE A 698 15.59 27.94 2.98
C PHE A 698 14.47 28.12 4.01
N PRO A 699 14.70 28.89 5.09
CA PRO A 699 13.73 29.01 6.19
C PRO A 699 12.49 29.83 5.81
N GLU A 700 12.56 30.60 4.74
CA GLU A 700 11.50 31.46 4.23
C GLU A 700 11.28 31.22 2.72
N GLN A 701 10.06 31.45 2.25
CA GLN A 701 9.63 31.32 0.87
C GLN A 701 8.89 32.60 0.47
N ASN A 702 9.29 33.20 -0.63
CA ASN A 702 8.49 34.19 -1.35
C ASN A 702 7.47 33.48 -2.24
N LEU A 703 6.20 33.88 -2.14
CA LEU A 703 5.15 33.37 -3.02
C LEU A 703 5.16 34.20 -4.31
N ARG A 704 5.95 33.77 -5.31
CA ARG A 704 6.13 34.56 -6.55
C ARG A 704 4.84 34.71 -7.34
N SER A 705 4.05 33.65 -7.40
CA SER A 705 2.74 33.66 -8.02
C SER A 705 1.78 32.68 -7.37
N VAL A 706 0.48 32.99 -7.41
CA VAL A 706 -0.59 32.09 -7.00
C VAL A 706 -1.57 32.01 -8.14
N LEU A 707 -1.56 30.89 -8.86
CA LEU A 707 -2.27 30.75 -10.13
C LEU A 707 -3.18 29.53 -10.15
N ILE A 708 -4.21 29.57 -10.99
CA ILE A 708 -5.02 28.39 -11.33
C ILE A 708 -4.56 27.83 -12.69
N SER A 709 -4.50 26.51 -12.82
CA SER A 709 -3.87 25.82 -13.96
C SER A 709 -4.59 24.52 -14.32
N PRO A 710 -4.54 24.07 -15.58
CA PRO A 710 -5.03 22.74 -15.97
C PRO A 710 -4.13 21.58 -15.52
N ASN A 711 -3.01 21.85 -14.83
CA ASN A 711 -2.17 20.79 -14.25
C ASN A 711 -1.42 21.27 -12.99
N ALA A 712 -0.95 20.32 -12.20
CA ALA A 712 -0.26 20.56 -10.92
C ALA A 712 1.15 21.18 -11.04
N THR A 713 1.69 21.36 -12.26
CA THR A 713 3.12 21.67 -12.48
C THR A 713 3.36 22.96 -13.26
N SER A 714 2.34 23.69 -13.68
CA SER A 714 2.54 24.93 -14.45
C SER A 714 2.69 26.13 -13.51
N TYR A 715 3.89 26.39 -13.00
CA TYR A 715 4.14 27.47 -12.02
C TYR A 715 4.80 28.74 -12.61
N ARG A 716 5.25 28.73 -13.88
CA ARG A 716 6.07 29.82 -14.46
C ARG A 716 5.47 30.66 -15.60
N SER A 717 4.28 30.41 -16.14
CA SER A 717 3.60 31.30 -17.12
C SER A 717 2.16 30.85 -17.47
N PRO A 718 1.23 31.79 -17.76
CA PRO A 718 -0.06 31.47 -18.38
C PRO A 718 0.13 30.85 -19.77
N ARG A 719 -0.72 29.88 -20.13
CA ARG A 719 -0.83 29.35 -21.50
C ARG A 719 -2.16 29.85 -22.11
N GLU A 720 -2.30 29.85 -23.43
CA GLU A 720 -3.64 30.08 -24.01
C GLU A 720 -4.62 29.02 -23.48
N GLY A 721 -5.77 29.46 -22.97
CA GLY A 721 -6.80 28.57 -22.38
C GLY A 721 -6.65 28.26 -20.89
N THR A 722 -5.90 29.05 -20.12
CA THR A 722 -5.84 28.90 -18.65
C THR A 722 -7.24 29.07 -18.01
N PRO A 723 -7.65 28.21 -17.07
CA PRO A 723 -8.87 28.40 -16.29
C PRO A 723 -8.84 29.70 -15.48
N THR A 724 -10.01 30.16 -15.04
CA THR A 724 -10.14 31.34 -14.17
C THR A 724 -10.57 30.96 -12.76
N PHE A 725 -10.22 31.77 -11.75
CA PHE A 725 -10.65 31.51 -10.37
C PHE A 725 -12.18 31.58 -10.20
N GLY A 726 -12.89 32.24 -11.12
CA GLY A 726 -14.35 32.28 -11.15
C GLY A 726 -15.03 30.97 -11.51
N GLU A 727 -14.29 30.00 -12.05
CA GLU A 727 -14.80 28.66 -12.32
C GLU A 727 -14.79 27.74 -11.09
N LEU A 728 -14.20 28.18 -9.98
CA LEU A 728 -14.21 27.43 -8.74
C LEU A 728 -15.58 27.50 -8.06
N GLU A 729 -15.99 26.39 -7.46
CA GLU A 729 -17.14 26.36 -6.55
C GLU A 729 -16.94 27.40 -5.42
N PRO A 730 -17.97 28.20 -5.05
CA PRO A 730 -17.81 29.33 -4.13
C PRO A 730 -17.20 28.95 -2.76
N VAL A 731 -17.57 27.78 -2.22
CA VAL A 731 -16.96 27.26 -0.99
C VAL A 731 -15.49 26.95 -1.21
N ALA A 732 -15.13 26.25 -2.29
CA ALA A 732 -13.73 25.92 -2.59
C ALA A 732 -12.89 27.20 -2.76
N ALA A 733 -13.42 28.24 -3.42
CA ALA A 733 -12.76 29.54 -3.54
C ALA A 733 -12.58 30.23 -2.18
N SER A 734 -13.62 30.28 -1.35
CA SER A 734 -13.55 30.88 0.00
C SER A 734 -12.50 30.16 0.87
N GLU A 735 -12.50 28.82 0.85
CA GLU A 735 -11.59 27.98 1.63
C GLU A 735 -10.15 28.08 1.17
N LEU A 736 -9.92 28.17 -0.14
CA LEU A 736 -8.61 28.45 -0.70
C LEU A 736 -8.08 29.81 -0.21
N ILE A 737 -8.90 30.85 -0.30
CA ILE A 737 -8.51 32.20 0.14
C ILE A 737 -8.25 32.23 1.64
N ALA A 738 -9.03 31.48 2.45
CA ALA A 738 -8.79 31.36 3.88
C ALA A 738 -7.41 30.73 4.18
N GLN A 739 -7.07 29.64 3.50
CA GLN A 739 -5.76 28.97 3.65
C GLN A 739 -4.60 29.88 3.26
N LEU A 740 -4.73 30.62 2.15
CA LEU A 740 -3.71 31.59 1.70
C LEU A 740 -3.62 32.80 2.66
N THR A 741 -4.74 33.25 3.21
CA THR A 741 -4.78 34.32 4.21
C THR A 741 -4.05 33.90 5.49
N ASP A 742 -4.29 32.68 5.99
CA ASP A 742 -3.58 32.14 7.16
C ASP A 742 -2.08 31.95 6.87
N LEU A 743 -1.73 31.43 5.69
CA LEU A 743 -0.35 31.29 5.23
C LEU A 743 0.41 32.62 5.30
N THR A 744 -0.21 33.70 4.83
CA THR A 744 0.37 35.06 4.72
C THR A 744 0.21 35.94 5.96
N ARG A 745 -0.44 35.45 7.03
CA ARG A 745 -0.68 36.24 8.25
C ARG A 745 0.61 36.47 9.02
N ASN A 746 1.04 37.72 9.26
CA ASN A 746 2.30 37.99 9.97
C ASN A 746 2.40 37.32 11.35
#